data_AF-A0ABD1PBG8-F1
#
_entry.id   AF-A0ABD1PBG8-F1
#
_cell.length_a   1.000
_cell.length_b   1.000
_cell.length_c   1.000
_cell.angle_alpha   90.00
_cell.angle_beta   90.00
_cell.angle_gamma   90.00
#
_symmetry.space_group_name_H-M   'P 1'
#
loop_
_entity.id
_entity.type
_entity.pdbx_description
1 polymer ?
#
loop_
_entity_poly.entity_id
_entity_poly.type
_entity_poly.pdbx_seq_one_letter_code
_entity_poly.pdbx_strand_id
1 'polypeptide(L)'
;MIVQDQSSTKSSKSHKHLIPHNFSEPKNLDFSTWASENFFKILIITLLTLSVAAFFFFFHNSIASPTTLFCFQKSYLSNNPQKIKIPKLNLDTVQPILDKYSPYSSFHSEQWIIVSVTDYPSDSLQKLVKLKGWQVLAIGNSKTPKDWSLKGAIFLSLEQQANLGFRVVDYLPYDSYVRKSVGYLFAIQHGARRIFDADDRGEVIGGELGKHFDLDLESVIVKQQRIFRYTSGNSNRTVVNPYIHFGQRSVWPRGLPLENVGEVGHEEFYSEVSGGKQYIQQGISNGLPDVDSVFYSTRKTGKLAFDIRFDEHAPKVAMPRDTMVPINSFNTLFHYNAFWALMLPVSVSTMASDVLRGYWAQRLLWEIGGFVAVYPPTIYRHDKTEAYHFIEEKDLHVNVGRLIKFLISWRSEKHRLFEKIRDLSYSMAEEGFWNENDVKFTVAWLQDLVAVGYQQPKLIGFELDRQKANVDFSGRKEYVPPKLPSVHLGVEESVTVNYEIGNLIRWKKNFGNVVLIMFVSGPVQQTALEWRLLYGRIFKTVVILSTQGDADLAVEQGQLDQIYKCLPKIFNRFNSTEGFLVLHDNTILNYWNLLQADRSKLWIANKVPTSRTVIDGKDASWFAKQSTMVNKVVSAMPAHLQVNYKESSPSEQSLALCGSEVFYIPRRFVSDFVDLVDLVGDFEIHYKIAVPMFFMAMDLPQNFDPLLNKMIYKTEAISTRSFDFYSAQVPAVHPWSISTESDFVKLIRLMESGDPLLMELF
;
A
#
# COMPACT_ATOMS: atom_id res chain seq x y z
N MET A 1 -55.37 10.47 6.51
CA MET A 1 -56.61 9.77 6.93
C MET A 1 -57.59 9.86 5.77
N ILE A 2 -58.09 8.72 5.23
CA ILE A 2 -59.21 8.60 4.25
C ILE A 2 -58.93 9.29 2.87
N VAL A 3 -58.58 8.58 1.79
CA VAL A 3 -59.36 7.63 0.92
C VAL A 3 -60.38 8.33 0.01
N GLN A 4 -60.23 8.18 -1.31
CA GLN A 4 -61.21 7.73 -2.34
C GLN A 4 -60.61 7.94 -3.74
N ASP A 5 -60.34 6.90 -4.54
CA ASP A 5 -61.27 6.09 -5.35
C ASP A 5 -61.85 6.81 -6.58
N GLN A 6 -61.56 6.27 -7.77
CA GLN A 6 -62.56 6.20 -8.84
C GLN A 6 -62.24 5.11 -9.87
N SER A 7 -63.28 4.36 -10.23
CA SER A 7 -63.32 3.45 -11.38
C SER A 7 -64.55 3.80 -12.22
N SER A 8 -64.48 3.59 -13.54
CA SER A 8 -65.69 3.58 -14.37
C SER A 8 -65.55 2.65 -15.58
N THR A 9 -66.55 1.79 -15.73
CA THR A 9 -66.79 0.88 -16.86
C THR A 9 -67.97 1.37 -17.70
N LYS A 10 -68.25 0.66 -18.83
CA LYS A 10 -69.45 0.68 -19.71
C LYS A 10 -69.23 1.38 -21.07
N SER A 11 -69.88 1.00 -22.18
CA SER A 11 -70.59 -0.24 -22.63
C SER A 11 -70.79 -0.13 -24.17
N SER A 12 -71.46 -1.00 -24.95
CA SER A 12 -72.37 -2.13 -24.71
C SER A 12 -72.37 -3.11 -25.92
N LYS A 13 -73.07 -4.25 -25.82
CA LYS A 13 -73.47 -5.10 -26.97
C LYS A 13 -74.99 -5.00 -27.21
N SER A 14 -75.46 -5.16 -28.45
CA SER A 14 -76.35 -6.29 -28.86
C SER A 14 -76.99 -6.10 -30.25
N HIS A 15 -76.84 -7.10 -31.12
CA HIS A 15 -77.89 -7.87 -31.84
C HIS A 15 -78.96 -7.13 -32.70
N LYS A 16 -79.39 -7.60 -33.88
CA LYS A 16 -79.50 -8.96 -34.49
C LYS A 16 -79.66 -8.81 -36.02
N HIS A 17 -79.33 -9.82 -36.83
CA HIS A 17 -80.20 -10.45 -37.86
C HIS A 17 -79.46 -11.56 -38.67
N LEU A 18 -80.19 -12.44 -39.36
CA LEU A 18 -79.71 -13.71 -39.91
C LEU A 18 -79.36 -13.68 -41.41
N ILE A 19 -78.24 -14.36 -41.74
CA ILE A 19 -77.92 -15.29 -42.86
C ILE A 19 -78.91 -15.36 -44.06
N PRO A 20 -78.39 -15.41 -45.32
CA PRO A 20 -78.31 -16.72 -45.99
C PRO A 20 -76.94 -17.04 -46.63
N HIS A 21 -76.71 -18.33 -46.87
CA HIS A 21 -75.49 -18.91 -47.45
C HIS A 21 -75.24 -18.52 -48.92
N ASN A 22 -73.97 -18.55 -49.33
CA ASN A 22 -73.58 -19.34 -50.51
C ASN A 22 -72.13 -19.83 -50.38
N PHE A 23 -71.90 -21.11 -50.67
CA PHE A 23 -70.58 -21.75 -50.68
C PHE A 23 -69.86 -21.50 -52.01
N SER A 24 -68.55 -21.25 -51.96
CA SER A 24 -67.64 -21.48 -53.09
C SER A 24 -66.32 -22.04 -52.55
N GLU A 25 -65.95 -23.25 -52.97
CA GLU A 25 -64.76 -23.96 -52.50
C GLU A 25 -63.43 -23.22 -52.83
N PRO A 26 -62.37 -23.43 -52.03
CA PRO A 26 -61.08 -22.81 -52.30
C PRO A 26 -60.43 -23.42 -53.53
N LYS A 27 -60.00 -22.57 -54.48
CA LYS A 27 -59.03 -23.00 -55.49
C LYS A 27 -57.70 -23.28 -54.80
N ASN A 28 -57.26 -24.54 -54.82
CA ASN A 28 -55.94 -24.95 -54.38
C ASN A 28 -54.86 -24.10 -55.08
N LEU A 29 -54.19 -23.25 -54.30
CA LEU A 29 -52.95 -22.60 -54.72
C LEU A 29 -51.85 -23.65 -54.63
N ASP A 30 -51.37 -24.09 -55.80
CA ASP A 30 -50.21 -24.97 -55.90
C ASP A 30 -49.00 -24.27 -55.25
N PHE A 31 -48.34 -24.97 -54.32
CA PHE A 31 -47.23 -24.42 -53.54
C PHE A 31 -46.08 -23.97 -54.45
N SER A 32 -45.93 -24.59 -55.61
CA SER A 32 -44.97 -24.21 -56.67
C SER A 32 -45.20 -22.79 -57.19
N THR A 33 -46.44 -22.43 -57.53
CA THR A 33 -46.77 -21.10 -58.06
C THR A 33 -46.73 -20.04 -56.96
N TRP A 34 -47.23 -20.35 -55.76
CA TRP A 34 -47.13 -19.43 -54.61
C TRP A 34 -45.68 -19.11 -54.24
N ALA A 35 -44.79 -20.13 -54.23
CA ALA A 35 -43.38 -19.95 -53.91
C ALA A 35 -42.61 -19.17 -54.98
N SER A 36 -42.96 -19.32 -56.27
CA SER A 36 -42.33 -18.56 -57.36
C SER A 36 -42.76 -17.08 -57.36
N GLU A 37 -44.05 -16.77 -57.23
CA GLU A 37 -44.55 -15.40 -57.17
C GLU A 37 -44.05 -14.63 -55.93
N ASN A 38 -43.84 -15.35 -54.82
CA ASN A 38 -43.33 -14.75 -53.58
C ASN A 38 -41.83 -14.99 -53.36
N PHE A 39 -41.09 -15.49 -54.36
CA PHE A 39 -39.66 -15.82 -54.22
C PHE A 39 -38.82 -14.66 -53.68
N PHE A 40 -39.01 -13.44 -54.21
CA PHE A 40 -38.33 -12.24 -53.70
C PHE A 40 -38.72 -11.89 -52.26
N LYS A 41 -39.99 -12.09 -51.86
CA LYS A 41 -40.42 -11.85 -50.47
C LYS A 41 -39.84 -12.91 -49.53
N ILE A 42 -39.80 -14.18 -49.96
CA ILE A 42 -39.19 -15.28 -49.22
C ILE A 42 -37.68 -15.02 -49.07
N LEU A 43 -37.00 -14.60 -50.14
CA LEU A 43 -35.58 -14.23 -50.11
C LEU A 43 -35.33 -13.09 -49.12
N ILE A 44 -36.11 -12.01 -49.20
CA ILE A 44 -36.01 -10.86 -48.28
C ILE A 44 -36.28 -11.27 -46.84
N ILE A 45 -37.33 -12.07 -46.57
CA ILE A 45 -37.62 -12.58 -45.23
C ILE A 45 -36.49 -13.47 -44.72
N THR A 46 -35.90 -14.31 -45.57
CA THR A 46 -34.79 -15.21 -45.20
C THR A 46 -33.49 -14.44 -44.94
N LEU A 47 -33.22 -13.38 -45.72
CA LEU A 47 -32.13 -12.45 -45.48
C LEU A 47 -32.35 -11.65 -44.19
N LEU A 48 -33.59 -11.23 -43.91
CA LEU A 48 -33.95 -10.50 -42.69
C LEU A 48 -33.85 -11.41 -41.45
N THR A 49 -34.30 -12.67 -41.52
CA THR A 49 -34.14 -13.63 -40.43
C THR A 49 -32.69 -14.04 -40.23
N LEU A 50 -31.89 -14.19 -41.29
CA LEU A 50 -30.43 -14.37 -41.18
C LEU A 50 -29.75 -13.12 -40.59
N SER A 51 -30.20 -11.91 -40.96
CA SER A 51 -29.67 -10.66 -40.40
C SER A 51 -30.03 -10.50 -38.93
N VAL A 52 -31.25 -10.83 -38.53
CA VAL A 52 -31.69 -10.84 -37.13
C VAL A 52 -31.02 -11.97 -36.35
N ALA A 53 -30.84 -13.15 -36.93
CA ALA A 53 -30.12 -14.26 -36.30
C ALA A 53 -28.63 -13.93 -36.13
N ALA A 54 -27.99 -13.31 -37.11
CA ALA A 54 -26.62 -12.80 -37.00
C ALA A 54 -26.55 -11.67 -35.98
N PHE A 55 -27.50 -10.73 -35.98
CA PHE A 55 -27.59 -9.68 -34.96
C PHE A 55 -27.71 -10.29 -33.57
N PHE A 56 -28.61 -11.26 -33.35
CA PHE A 56 -28.69 -12.00 -32.08
C PHE A 56 -27.42 -12.80 -31.79
N PHE A 57 -26.74 -13.41 -32.76
CA PHE A 57 -25.51 -14.16 -32.52
C PHE A 57 -24.33 -13.23 -32.16
N PHE A 58 -24.24 -12.05 -32.75
CA PHE A 58 -23.22 -11.05 -32.41
C PHE A 58 -23.59 -10.27 -31.13
N PHE A 59 -24.86 -9.90 -30.92
CA PHE A 59 -25.31 -9.18 -29.71
C PHE A 59 -25.48 -10.08 -28.49
N HIS A 60 -25.83 -11.36 -28.61
CA HIS A 60 -25.79 -12.29 -27.46
C HIS A 60 -24.35 -12.60 -27.03
N ASN A 61 -23.39 -12.48 -27.95
CA ASN A 61 -21.95 -12.49 -27.63
C ASN A 61 -21.39 -11.10 -27.22
N SER A 62 -22.17 -10.01 -27.33
CA SER A 62 -21.69 -8.63 -27.02
C SER A 62 -22.51 -7.86 -25.97
N ILE A 63 -23.67 -8.37 -25.55
CA ILE A 63 -24.46 -7.92 -24.39
C ILE A 63 -24.47 -9.05 -23.36
N ALA A 64 -23.32 -9.23 -22.73
CA ALA A 64 -23.15 -9.99 -21.50
C ALA A 64 -22.17 -9.26 -20.57
N SER A 65 -22.57 -8.07 -20.12
CA SER A 65 -21.90 -7.29 -19.07
C SER A 65 -22.94 -6.38 -18.41
N PRO A 66 -22.86 -6.09 -17.09
CA PRO A 66 -21.67 -6.22 -16.23
C PRO A 66 -21.88 -7.10 -14.98
N THR A 67 -20.76 -7.46 -14.33
CA THR A 67 -20.61 -7.83 -12.90
C THR A 67 -21.48 -8.99 -12.32
N THR A 68 -20.86 -9.80 -11.46
CA THR A 68 -21.52 -10.87 -10.67
C THR A 68 -22.25 -11.98 -11.45
N LEU A 69 -21.50 -12.89 -12.10
CA LEU A 69 -21.82 -14.35 -12.22
C LEU A 69 -20.82 -15.19 -13.06
N PHE A 70 -19.70 -14.63 -13.53
CA PHE A 70 -18.63 -15.41 -14.18
C PHE A 70 -17.41 -15.68 -13.29
N CYS A 71 -17.66 -16.12 -12.04
CA CYS A 71 -16.73 -17.01 -11.34
C CYS A 71 -16.96 -18.46 -11.78
N PHE A 72 -16.92 -18.72 -13.09
CA PHE A 72 -16.76 -20.07 -13.62
C PHE A 72 -15.35 -20.24 -14.17
N GLN A 73 -14.52 -20.75 -13.26
CA GLN A 73 -13.41 -21.65 -13.51
C GLN A 73 -13.44 -22.22 -14.95
N LYS A 74 -12.55 -21.73 -15.83
CA LYS A 74 -12.19 -22.48 -17.03
C LYS A 74 -11.45 -23.74 -16.58
N SER A 75 -12.22 -24.76 -16.25
CA SER A 75 -11.73 -26.14 -16.26
C SER A 75 -11.15 -26.40 -17.65
N TYR A 76 -9.87 -26.74 -17.69
CA TYR A 76 -9.19 -27.19 -18.91
C TYR A 76 -9.73 -28.57 -19.31
N LEU A 77 -10.95 -28.59 -19.85
CA LEU A 77 -11.59 -29.78 -20.37
C LEU A 77 -11.13 -30.03 -21.80
N SER A 78 -10.02 -30.76 -21.89
CA SER A 78 -9.86 -31.87 -22.83
C SER A 78 -10.29 -31.62 -24.30
N ASN A 79 -9.57 -30.76 -25.00
CA ASN A 79 -9.16 -31.08 -26.37
C ASN A 79 -7.74 -31.63 -26.29
N ASN A 80 -7.48 -32.82 -26.84
CA ASN A 80 -6.18 -33.49 -26.78
C ASN A 80 -5.03 -32.52 -27.10
N PRO A 81 -4.17 -32.12 -26.14
CA PRO A 81 -3.03 -31.30 -26.45
C PRO A 81 -2.07 -32.13 -27.29
N GLN A 82 -1.77 -31.67 -28.51
CA GLN A 82 -0.64 -32.20 -29.26
C GLN A 82 0.60 -31.99 -28.38
N LYS A 83 1.21 -33.08 -27.90
CA LYS A 83 2.40 -33.00 -27.04
C LYS A 83 3.46 -32.18 -27.78
N ILE A 84 3.85 -31.07 -27.16
CA ILE A 84 4.89 -30.18 -27.68
C ILE A 84 6.14 -31.03 -27.93
N LYS A 85 6.72 -30.95 -29.13
CA LYS A 85 7.90 -31.75 -29.45
C LYS A 85 9.15 -31.04 -28.93
N ILE A 86 9.80 -31.60 -27.90
CA ILE A 86 11.09 -31.11 -27.39
C ILE A 86 12.10 -31.04 -28.56
N PRO A 87 12.61 -29.86 -28.95
CA PRO A 87 13.62 -29.77 -30.00
C PRO A 87 14.95 -30.38 -29.53
N LYS A 88 15.64 -31.11 -30.42
CA LYS A 88 16.94 -31.72 -30.09
C LYS A 88 18.02 -30.64 -30.00
N LEU A 89 18.76 -30.65 -28.89
CA LEU A 89 19.84 -29.70 -28.60
C LEU A 89 21.18 -30.29 -29.05
N ASN A 90 21.42 -30.27 -30.37
CA ASN A 90 22.66 -30.76 -30.96
C ASN A 90 23.74 -29.67 -30.87
N LEU A 91 24.45 -29.57 -29.74
CA LEU A 91 25.49 -28.55 -29.55
C LEU A 91 26.81 -28.92 -30.25
N ASP A 92 27.18 -30.20 -30.25
CA ASP A 92 28.50 -30.66 -30.71
C ASP A 92 28.70 -30.52 -32.24
N THR A 93 27.62 -30.26 -32.98
CA THR A 93 27.62 -30.05 -34.45
C THR A 93 27.44 -28.58 -34.85
N VAL A 94 27.38 -27.65 -33.89
CA VAL A 94 27.17 -26.23 -34.16
C VAL A 94 28.40 -25.63 -34.83
N GLN A 95 28.24 -25.10 -36.05
CA GLN A 95 29.30 -24.36 -36.73
C GLN A 95 29.48 -22.98 -36.09
N PRO A 96 30.73 -22.53 -35.84
CA PRO A 96 31.01 -21.17 -35.39
C PRO A 96 30.48 -20.11 -36.36
N ILE A 97 29.88 -19.06 -35.82
CA ILE A 97 29.47 -17.88 -36.58
C ILE A 97 30.53 -16.80 -36.32
N LEU A 98 31.12 -16.30 -37.39
CA LEU A 98 32.10 -15.21 -37.37
C LEU A 98 31.53 -14.04 -38.15
N ASP A 99 31.58 -12.84 -37.58
CA ASP A 99 31.27 -11.63 -38.32
C ASP A 99 32.38 -11.37 -39.36
N LYS A 100 32.03 -11.58 -40.63
CA LYS A 100 32.90 -11.35 -41.79
C LYS A 100 32.46 -10.15 -42.63
N TYR A 101 31.26 -9.62 -42.40
CA TYR A 101 30.58 -8.74 -43.34
C TYR A 101 30.10 -7.44 -42.71
N SER A 102 29.99 -7.35 -41.38
CA SER A 102 29.74 -6.07 -40.74
C SER A 102 31.00 -5.19 -40.77
N PRO A 103 30.84 -3.86 -40.82
CA PRO A 103 31.96 -2.92 -40.75
C PRO A 103 32.66 -2.92 -39.38
N TYR A 104 32.14 -3.67 -38.41
CA TYR A 104 32.63 -3.78 -37.05
C TYR A 104 33.33 -5.11 -36.76
N SER A 105 33.52 -5.99 -37.76
CA SER A 105 34.15 -7.32 -37.65
C SER A 105 35.50 -7.35 -36.90
N SER A 106 36.28 -6.27 -36.93
CA SER A 106 37.55 -6.15 -36.19
C SER A 106 37.43 -5.51 -34.79
N PHE A 107 36.28 -4.92 -34.45
CA PHE A 107 36.05 -4.24 -33.19
C PHE A 107 35.91 -5.23 -32.03
N HIS A 108 36.50 -4.91 -30.88
CA HIS A 108 36.42 -5.74 -29.68
C HIS A 108 36.27 -4.86 -28.43
N SER A 109 35.42 -5.27 -27.48
CA SER A 109 35.28 -4.62 -26.17
C SER A 109 34.84 -5.63 -25.10
N GLU A 110 35.31 -5.47 -23.86
CA GLU A 110 34.79 -6.25 -22.73
C GLU A 110 33.49 -5.69 -22.13
N GLN A 111 33.17 -4.42 -22.40
CA GLN A 111 32.14 -3.64 -21.71
C GLN A 111 31.19 -3.04 -22.74
N TRP A 112 29.92 -3.48 -22.70
CA TRP A 112 28.90 -3.13 -23.67
C TRP A 112 27.62 -2.59 -23.01
N ILE A 113 27.03 -1.56 -23.61
CA ILE A 113 25.71 -1.02 -23.27
C ILE A 113 24.79 -1.34 -24.45
N ILE A 114 23.72 -2.08 -24.21
CA ILE A 114 22.82 -2.56 -25.27
C ILE A 114 21.48 -1.86 -25.13
N VAL A 115 21.11 -1.08 -26.14
CA VAL A 115 19.84 -0.33 -26.21
C VAL A 115 19.05 -0.73 -27.46
N SER A 116 17.73 -0.79 -27.33
CA SER A 116 16.84 -0.76 -28.49
C SER A 116 16.57 0.70 -28.82
N VAL A 117 16.53 1.06 -30.11
CA VAL A 117 16.21 2.43 -30.55
C VAL A 117 15.04 2.41 -31.51
N THR A 118 14.02 3.23 -31.21
CA THR A 118 12.80 3.36 -32.04
C THR A 118 12.78 4.70 -32.77
N ASP A 119 13.27 5.74 -32.12
CA ASP A 119 13.31 7.11 -32.62
C ASP A 119 14.76 7.62 -32.81
N TYR A 120 14.91 8.90 -33.19
CA TYR A 120 16.21 9.57 -33.25
C TYR A 120 16.93 9.62 -31.88
N PRO A 121 18.28 9.73 -31.86
CA PRO A 121 19.07 9.69 -30.63
C PRO A 121 18.63 10.69 -29.54
N SER A 122 18.14 10.18 -28.42
CA SER A 122 17.77 10.98 -27.24
C SER A 122 18.98 11.62 -26.56
N ASP A 123 18.75 12.64 -25.72
CA ASP A 123 19.79 13.24 -24.87
C ASP A 123 20.42 12.21 -23.92
N SER A 124 19.60 11.30 -23.35
CA SER A 124 20.06 10.22 -22.48
C SER A 124 21.00 9.28 -23.22
N LEU A 125 20.67 8.90 -24.46
CA LEU A 125 21.52 8.04 -25.29
C LEU A 125 22.83 8.74 -25.69
N GLN A 126 22.79 10.04 -25.98
CA GLN A 126 24.00 10.84 -26.20
C GLN A 126 24.89 10.93 -24.94
N LYS A 127 24.32 10.82 -23.74
CA LYS A 127 25.08 10.71 -22.48
C LYS A 127 25.67 9.31 -22.30
N LEU A 128 24.94 8.23 -22.62
CA LEU A 128 25.44 6.85 -22.57
C LEU A 128 26.69 6.64 -23.43
N VAL A 129 26.75 7.23 -24.63
CA VAL A 129 27.92 7.15 -25.52
C VAL A 129 29.17 7.84 -24.96
N LYS A 130 29.02 8.74 -23.97
CA LYS A 130 30.15 9.45 -23.33
C LYS A 130 30.74 8.68 -22.14
N LEU A 131 30.16 7.53 -21.76
CA LEU A 131 30.62 6.70 -20.65
C LEU A 131 31.96 6.04 -20.99
N LYS A 132 33.03 6.47 -20.31
CA LYS A 132 34.40 5.99 -20.56
C LYS A 132 34.50 4.48 -20.34
N GLY A 133 35.10 3.79 -21.31
CA GLY A 133 35.35 2.35 -21.25
C GLY A 133 34.19 1.45 -21.68
N TRP A 134 33.03 2.02 -22.05
CA TRP A 134 31.86 1.26 -22.50
C TRP A 134 31.58 1.52 -23.99
N GLN A 135 31.25 0.47 -24.74
CA GLN A 135 30.75 0.59 -26.09
C GLN A 135 29.21 0.53 -26.11
N VAL A 136 28.56 1.55 -26.66
CA VAL A 136 27.11 1.51 -26.90
C VAL A 136 26.82 0.77 -28.21
N LEU A 137 25.88 -0.17 -28.15
CA LEU A 137 25.29 -0.87 -29.28
C LEU A 137 23.80 -0.56 -29.35
N ALA A 138 23.40 0.16 -30.41
CA ALA A 138 22.02 0.50 -30.71
C ALA A 138 21.41 -0.47 -31.71
N ILE A 139 20.32 -1.12 -31.30
CA ILE A 139 19.60 -2.12 -32.09
C ILE A 139 18.33 -1.48 -32.65
N GLY A 140 18.27 -1.38 -33.98
CA GLY A 140 17.09 -0.86 -34.68
C GLY A 140 15.93 -1.86 -34.76
N ASN A 141 14.73 -1.33 -34.87
CA ASN A 141 13.50 -2.04 -35.21
C ASN A 141 12.90 -1.46 -36.50
N SER A 142 11.70 -1.87 -36.91
CA SER A 142 11.09 -1.38 -38.17
C SER A 142 10.59 0.07 -38.13
N LYS A 143 10.57 0.73 -36.96
CA LYS A 143 10.23 2.15 -36.82
C LYS A 143 11.46 3.07 -36.83
N THR A 144 12.65 2.53 -36.54
CA THR A 144 13.88 3.32 -36.51
C THR A 144 14.11 4.07 -37.83
N PRO A 145 14.42 5.39 -37.79
CA PRO A 145 14.78 6.15 -38.99
C PRO A 145 15.89 5.50 -39.81
N LYS A 146 15.79 5.55 -41.15
CA LYS A 146 16.78 4.91 -42.04
C LYS A 146 18.15 5.59 -42.03
N ASP A 147 18.17 6.87 -41.71
CA ASP A 147 19.33 7.76 -41.56
C ASP A 147 19.80 7.88 -40.09
N TRP A 148 19.30 7.02 -39.20
CA TRP A 148 19.69 6.98 -37.80
C TRP A 148 21.21 6.84 -37.67
N SER A 149 21.83 7.77 -36.96
CA SER A 149 23.27 7.76 -36.69
C SER A 149 23.60 8.48 -35.39
N LEU A 150 24.57 7.94 -34.65
CA LEU A 150 25.08 8.55 -33.43
C LEU A 150 26.59 8.28 -33.30
N LYS A 151 27.40 9.34 -33.35
CA LYS A 151 28.86 9.22 -33.29
C LYS A 151 29.30 8.60 -31.96
N GLY A 152 29.93 7.42 -32.04
CA GLY A 152 30.43 6.65 -30.89
C GLY A 152 29.53 5.48 -30.48
N ALA A 153 28.32 5.37 -31.03
CA ALA A 153 27.53 4.15 -30.96
C ALA A 153 27.80 3.25 -32.18
N ILE A 154 27.76 1.94 -31.98
CA ILE A 154 27.62 0.96 -33.06
C ILE A 154 26.11 0.82 -33.32
N PHE A 155 25.68 0.93 -34.58
CA PHE A 155 24.28 0.73 -34.97
C PHE A 155 24.12 -0.54 -35.79
N LEU A 156 23.09 -1.33 -35.46
CA LEU A 156 22.65 -2.50 -36.21
C LEU A 156 21.20 -2.31 -36.69
N SER A 157 21.05 -1.92 -37.95
CA SER A 157 19.77 -1.92 -38.68
C SER A 157 19.21 -3.35 -38.86
N LEU A 158 17.94 -3.46 -39.25
CA LEU A 158 17.31 -4.76 -39.52
C LEU A 158 18.06 -5.59 -40.58
N GLU A 159 18.60 -4.93 -41.61
CA GLU A 159 19.39 -5.59 -42.67
C GLU A 159 20.72 -6.11 -42.13
N GLN A 160 21.42 -5.30 -41.31
CA GLN A 160 22.65 -5.73 -40.65
C GLN A 160 22.40 -6.89 -39.67
N GLN A 161 21.29 -6.86 -38.92
CA GLN A 161 20.90 -7.95 -38.03
C GLN A 161 20.69 -9.27 -38.79
N ALA A 162 20.04 -9.22 -39.95
CA ALA A 162 19.85 -10.41 -40.81
C ALA A 162 21.17 -10.96 -41.36
N ASN A 163 22.11 -10.07 -41.74
CA ASN A 163 23.40 -10.45 -42.32
C ASN A 163 24.40 -11.07 -41.32
N LEU A 164 24.12 -11.03 -40.00
CA LEU A 164 24.97 -11.67 -38.98
C LEU A 164 24.82 -13.20 -38.94
N GLY A 165 23.75 -13.76 -39.53
CA GLY A 165 23.55 -15.21 -39.65
C GLY A 165 23.17 -15.94 -38.35
N PHE A 166 22.74 -15.21 -37.31
CA PHE A 166 22.22 -15.81 -36.07
C PHE A 166 20.83 -16.43 -36.28
N ARG A 167 20.63 -17.64 -35.75
CA ARG A 167 19.39 -18.43 -35.85
C ARG A 167 18.21 -17.77 -35.12
N VAL A 168 18.48 -16.98 -34.08
CA VAL A 168 17.43 -16.25 -33.36
C VAL A 168 16.69 -15.21 -34.21
N VAL A 169 17.29 -14.71 -35.30
CA VAL A 169 16.69 -13.65 -36.13
C VAL A 169 15.35 -14.09 -36.74
N ASP A 170 15.22 -15.36 -37.12
CA ASP A 170 14.02 -15.95 -37.74
C ASP A 170 12.77 -15.91 -36.83
N TYR A 171 12.96 -15.73 -35.52
CA TYR A 171 11.89 -15.70 -34.52
C TYR A 171 11.52 -14.29 -34.05
N LEU A 172 12.32 -13.28 -34.40
CA LEU A 172 12.22 -11.95 -33.79
C LEU A 172 11.22 -11.04 -34.53
N PRO A 173 10.18 -10.51 -33.86
CA PRO A 173 9.26 -9.56 -34.48
C PRO A 173 9.99 -8.28 -34.92
N TYR A 174 9.56 -7.68 -36.03
CA TYR A 174 10.21 -6.50 -36.63
C TYR A 174 10.13 -5.24 -35.77
N ASP A 175 8.99 -5.02 -35.10
CA ASP A 175 8.69 -3.87 -34.25
C ASP A 175 8.73 -4.25 -32.77
N SER A 176 9.93 -4.46 -32.22
CA SER A 176 10.09 -4.86 -30.81
C SER A 176 11.50 -4.66 -30.26
N TYR A 177 11.60 -4.24 -29.00
CA TYR A 177 12.86 -4.19 -28.26
C TYR A 177 13.47 -5.57 -27.98
N VAL A 178 12.68 -6.65 -28.10
CA VAL A 178 13.13 -8.05 -27.94
C VAL A 178 14.27 -8.40 -28.92
N ARG A 179 14.41 -7.61 -30.00
CA ARG A 179 15.57 -7.63 -30.91
C ARG A 179 16.92 -7.34 -30.24
N LYS A 180 16.97 -6.79 -29.02
CA LYS A 180 18.19 -6.73 -28.20
C LYS A 180 18.88 -8.09 -28.05
N SER A 181 18.16 -9.20 -28.20
CA SER A 181 18.71 -10.56 -28.32
C SER A 181 19.83 -10.67 -29.38
N VAL A 182 19.71 -10.02 -30.53
CA VAL A 182 20.77 -9.95 -31.56
C VAL A 182 21.96 -9.15 -31.05
N GLY A 183 21.71 -8.03 -30.37
CA GLY A 183 22.75 -7.18 -29.79
C GLY A 183 23.55 -7.88 -28.68
N TYR A 184 22.91 -8.74 -27.89
CA TYR A 184 23.60 -9.56 -26.89
C TYR A 184 24.55 -10.56 -27.56
N LEU A 185 24.10 -11.31 -28.57
CA LEU A 185 24.96 -12.25 -29.32
C LEU A 185 26.13 -11.55 -30.01
N PHE A 186 25.87 -10.39 -30.64
CA PHE A 186 26.91 -9.56 -31.23
C PHE A 186 27.94 -9.11 -30.17
N ALA A 187 27.50 -8.54 -29.04
CA ALA A 187 28.43 -8.13 -27.99
C ALA A 187 29.28 -9.30 -27.46
N ILE A 188 28.69 -10.49 -27.29
CA ILE A 188 29.39 -11.72 -26.87
C ILE A 188 30.44 -12.13 -27.92
N GLN A 189 30.06 -12.16 -29.20
CA GLN A 189 30.96 -12.45 -30.32
C GLN A 189 32.16 -11.48 -30.38
N HIS A 190 31.91 -10.21 -30.06
CA HIS A 190 32.92 -9.14 -30.02
C HIS A 190 33.59 -8.96 -28.64
N GLY A 191 33.62 -10.01 -27.83
CA GLY A 191 34.49 -10.12 -26.65
C GLY A 191 33.89 -9.66 -25.31
N ALA A 192 32.57 -9.46 -25.22
CA ALA A 192 31.94 -9.00 -23.98
C ALA A 192 32.28 -9.86 -22.76
N ARG A 193 32.56 -9.19 -21.64
CA ARG A 193 32.57 -9.75 -20.28
C ARG A 193 31.43 -9.21 -19.42
N ARG A 194 30.94 -8.02 -19.77
CA ARG A 194 29.90 -7.24 -19.06
C ARG A 194 28.95 -6.64 -20.09
N ILE A 195 27.65 -6.85 -19.88
CA ILE A 195 26.57 -6.31 -20.72
C ILE A 195 25.61 -5.54 -19.81
N PHE A 196 25.52 -4.23 -20.00
CA PHE A 196 24.51 -3.38 -19.38
C PHE A 196 23.29 -3.31 -20.31
N ASP A 197 22.21 -3.96 -19.88
CA ASP A 197 20.94 -4.05 -20.58
C ASP A 197 20.11 -2.79 -20.29
N ALA A 198 20.04 -1.87 -21.26
CA ALA A 198 19.62 -0.48 -21.06
C ALA A 198 18.39 -0.04 -21.89
N ASP A 199 17.70 0.99 -21.40
CA ASP A 199 16.67 1.78 -22.12
C ASP A 199 17.30 3.10 -22.59
N ASP A 200 16.93 3.56 -23.77
CA ASP A 200 17.52 4.75 -24.40
C ASP A 200 17.08 6.07 -23.74
N ARG A 201 16.24 6.02 -22.70
CA ARG A 201 15.78 7.17 -21.90
C ARG A 201 16.48 7.32 -20.54
N GLY A 202 17.24 6.32 -20.09
CA GLY A 202 17.89 6.32 -18.77
C GLY A 202 19.24 7.06 -18.75
N GLU A 203 19.46 7.92 -17.76
CA GLU A 203 20.72 8.61 -17.54
C GLU A 203 21.49 8.02 -16.36
N VAL A 204 22.74 7.57 -16.55
CA VAL A 204 23.57 7.04 -15.46
C VAL A 204 23.94 8.15 -14.48
N ILE A 205 23.55 8.01 -13.21
CA ILE A 205 23.81 8.99 -12.15
C ILE A 205 25.33 9.17 -12.00
N GLY A 206 25.80 10.42 -11.99
CA GLY A 206 27.24 10.72 -11.88
C GLY A 206 28.10 10.28 -13.08
N GLY A 207 27.50 9.74 -14.15
CA GLY A 207 28.20 9.45 -15.42
C GLY A 207 29.21 8.29 -15.40
N GLU A 208 29.14 7.38 -14.43
CA GLU A 208 30.08 6.26 -14.29
C GLU A 208 29.41 4.98 -13.76
N LEU A 209 29.19 3.98 -14.62
CA LEU A 209 28.59 2.70 -14.21
C LEU A 209 29.40 1.95 -13.13
N GLY A 210 30.73 2.10 -13.12
CA GLY A 210 31.62 1.44 -12.15
C GLY A 210 31.59 2.03 -10.73
N LYS A 211 30.94 3.18 -10.51
CA LYS A 211 30.64 3.68 -9.15
C LYS A 211 29.41 3.00 -8.55
N HIS A 212 28.53 2.49 -9.41
CA HIS A 212 27.22 1.93 -9.04
C HIS A 212 27.24 0.42 -8.99
N PHE A 213 27.77 -0.24 -10.03
CA PHE A 213 27.76 -1.69 -10.18
C PHE A 213 29.13 -2.32 -9.93
N ASP A 214 29.14 -3.55 -9.39
CA ASP A 214 30.38 -4.29 -9.17
C ASP A 214 30.86 -4.90 -10.48
N LEU A 215 31.84 -4.25 -11.12
CA LEU A 215 32.37 -4.68 -12.42
C LEU A 215 33.39 -5.81 -12.32
N ASP A 216 34.17 -5.93 -11.24
CA ASP A 216 35.14 -7.01 -11.05
C ASP A 216 34.77 -7.92 -9.86
N LEU A 217 33.98 -8.95 -10.17
CA LEU A 217 33.56 -9.99 -9.23
C LEU A 217 34.69 -10.95 -8.83
N GLU A 218 35.80 -10.97 -9.58
CA GLU A 218 36.95 -11.81 -9.25
C GLU A 218 37.91 -11.14 -8.26
N SER A 219 37.83 -9.80 -8.13
CA SER A 219 38.64 -9.03 -7.19
C SER A 219 38.51 -9.49 -5.74
N VAL A 220 39.62 -9.44 -5.00
CA VAL A 220 39.68 -9.76 -3.57
C VAL A 220 38.74 -8.85 -2.77
N ILE A 221 38.64 -7.58 -3.16
CA ILE A 221 37.78 -6.57 -2.52
C ILE A 221 36.31 -6.99 -2.61
N VAL A 222 35.78 -7.27 -3.80
CA VAL A 222 34.36 -7.64 -3.97
C VAL A 222 34.05 -9.00 -3.33
N LYS A 223 34.98 -9.95 -3.33
CA LYS A 223 34.82 -11.24 -2.63
C LYS A 223 34.78 -11.11 -1.10
N GLN A 224 35.46 -10.12 -0.53
CA GLN A 224 35.47 -9.84 0.90
C GLN A 224 34.29 -8.96 1.35
N GLN A 225 33.69 -8.17 0.45
CA GLN A 225 32.49 -7.38 0.74
C GLN A 225 31.35 -8.28 1.23
N ARG A 226 30.67 -7.82 2.29
CA ARG A 226 29.42 -8.38 2.79
C ARG A 226 28.25 -7.63 2.15
N ILE A 227 27.37 -8.38 1.49
CA ILE A 227 26.14 -7.90 0.87
C ILE A 227 24.99 -8.37 1.76
N PHE A 228 24.02 -7.50 2.04
CA PHE A 228 22.82 -7.91 2.77
C PHE A 228 22.01 -8.90 1.92
N ARG A 229 21.29 -9.80 2.57
CA ARG A 229 20.50 -10.83 1.90
C ARG A 229 19.24 -11.10 2.71
N TYR A 230 18.08 -11.06 2.05
CA TYR A 230 16.80 -11.37 2.68
C TYR A 230 16.84 -12.71 3.42
N THR A 231 16.14 -12.79 4.54
CA THR A 231 16.20 -13.97 5.42
C THR A 231 15.36 -15.12 4.85
N SER A 232 16.03 -16.20 4.46
CA SER A 232 15.37 -17.44 4.06
C SER A 232 14.75 -18.14 5.27
N GLY A 233 13.49 -18.57 5.17
CA GLY A 233 12.84 -19.36 6.21
C GLY A 233 11.31 -19.25 6.25
N ASN A 234 10.75 -18.10 5.87
CA ASN A 234 9.29 -17.93 5.78
C ASN A 234 8.77 -18.59 4.50
N SER A 235 8.27 -19.83 4.61
CA SER A 235 7.81 -20.66 3.48
C SER A 235 6.72 -20.00 2.61
N ASN A 236 6.07 -18.95 3.11
CA ASN A 236 4.99 -18.27 2.41
C ASN A 236 5.47 -17.10 1.51
N ARG A 237 6.74 -16.69 1.62
CA ARG A 237 7.27 -15.49 0.94
C ARG A 237 8.26 -15.85 -0.17
N THR A 238 7.72 -16.04 -1.36
CA THR A 238 8.44 -16.46 -2.58
C THR A 238 8.93 -15.31 -3.44
N VAL A 239 8.46 -14.09 -3.18
CA VAL A 239 8.77 -12.87 -3.94
C VAL A 239 8.89 -11.68 -2.99
N VAL A 240 9.65 -10.66 -3.36
CA VAL A 240 9.80 -9.42 -2.58
C VAL A 240 9.65 -8.17 -3.44
N ASN A 241 9.06 -7.13 -2.86
CA ASN A 241 9.21 -5.77 -3.36
C ASN A 241 10.55 -5.19 -2.86
N PRO A 242 11.56 -4.98 -3.72
CA PRO A 242 12.86 -4.46 -3.29
C PRO A 242 12.79 -2.98 -2.93
N TYR A 243 11.86 -2.21 -3.52
CA TYR A 243 11.78 -0.75 -3.38
C TYR A 243 11.61 -0.29 -1.93
N ILE A 244 11.01 -1.14 -1.09
CA ILE A 244 10.86 -0.94 0.36
C ILE A 244 12.23 -0.84 1.05
N HIS A 245 13.22 -1.64 0.64
CA HIS A 245 14.59 -1.60 1.17
C HIS A 245 15.32 -0.30 0.84
N PHE A 246 14.93 0.35 -0.26
CA PHE A 246 15.47 1.63 -0.72
C PHE A 246 14.54 2.81 -0.37
N GLY A 247 13.73 2.63 0.68
CA GLY A 247 12.91 3.68 1.33
C GLY A 247 11.52 3.91 0.75
N GLN A 248 11.19 3.31 -0.40
CA GLN A 248 9.92 3.51 -1.10
C GLN A 248 8.90 2.42 -0.77
N ARG A 249 8.03 2.69 0.20
CA ARG A 249 7.03 1.71 0.70
C ARG A 249 5.76 1.60 -0.14
N SER A 250 5.43 2.63 -0.92
CA SER A 250 4.20 2.72 -1.72
C SER A 250 4.39 2.34 -3.18
N VAL A 251 5.63 2.17 -3.63
CA VAL A 251 6.00 1.91 -5.03
C VAL A 251 6.39 0.44 -5.15
N TRP A 252 5.98 -0.22 -6.22
CA TRP A 252 6.34 -1.61 -6.51
C TRP A 252 6.88 -1.75 -7.94
N PRO A 253 7.79 -2.69 -8.18
CA PRO A 253 8.30 -2.95 -9.52
C PRO A 253 7.24 -3.62 -10.41
N ARG A 254 7.24 -3.27 -11.71
CA ARG A 254 6.50 -4.02 -12.75
C ARG A 254 6.85 -5.50 -12.68
N GLY A 255 5.82 -6.35 -12.67
CA GLY A 255 6.01 -7.80 -12.54
C GLY A 255 6.10 -8.33 -11.11
N LEU A 256 5.87 -7.51 -10.08
CA LEU A 256 5.47 -8.01 -8.77
C LEU A 256 4.02 -8.56 -8.88
N PRO A 257 3.69 -9.74 -8.31
CA PRO A 257 2.30 -10.19 -8.26
C PRO A 257 1.43 -9.18 -7.49
N LEU A 258 0.26 -8.84 -8.03
CA LEU A 258 -0.63 -7.83 -7.43
C LEU A 258 -1.11 -8.25 -6.03
N GLU A 259 -1.19 -9.55 -5.74
CA GLU A 259 -1.49 -10.07 -4.40
C GLU A 259 -0.43 -9.72 -3.34
N ASN A 260 0.81 -9.43 -3.74
CA ASN A 260 1.92 -9.06 -2.84
C ASN A 260 2.12 -7.53 -2.72
N VAL A 261 1.43 -6.72 -3.52
CA VAL A 261 1.58 -5.24 -3.52
C VAL A 261 1.20 -4.61 -2.18
N GLY A 262 0.32 -5.25 -1.40
CA GLY A 262 -0.05 -4.80 -0.05
C GLY A 262 1.03 -4.99 1.03
N GLU A 263 2.11 -5.73 0.76
CA GLU A 263 3.20 -5.98 1.71
C GLU A 263 4.13 -4.77 1.87
N VAL A 264 3.68 -3.71 2.53
CA VAL A 264 4.44 -2.46 2.72
C VAL A 264 5.44 -2.48 3.90
N GLY A 265 5.60 -3.63 4.55
CA GLY A 265 6.51 -3.82 5.68
C GLY A 265 7.98 -3.92 5.26
N HIS A 266 8.87 -3.24 5.98
CA HIS A 266 10.31 -3.43 5.82
C HIS A 266 10.76 -4.75 6.46
N GLU A 267 11.91 -5.27 6.02
CA GLU A 267 12.53 -6.42 6.66
C GLU A 267 13.09 -6.02 8.03
N GLU A 268 12.75 -6.75 9.08
CA GLU A 268 13.31 -6.50 10.42
C GLU A 268 14.80 -6.91 10.49
N PHE A 269 15.17 -8.01 9.81
CA PHE A 269 16.52 -8.60 9.89
C PHE A 269 17.01 -9.13 8.55
N TYR A 270 18.22 -8.73 8.16
CA TYR A 270 18.95 -9.28 7.03
C TYR A 270 19.99 -10.31 7.49
N SER A 271 20.26 -11.28 6.63
CA SER A 271 21.49 -12.09 6.69
C SER A 271 22.58 -11.44 5.82
N GLU A 272 23.83 -11.88 5.93
CA GLU A 272 24.90 -11.44 5.03
C GLU A 272 25.38 -12.56 4.10
N VAL A 273 25.86 -12.19 2.91
CA VAL A 273 26.53 -13.08 1.96
C VAL A 273 27.80 -12.42 1.44
N SER A 274 28.83 -13.20 1.13
CA SER A 274 30.02 -12.70 0.42
C SER A 274 29.69 -12.35 -1.03
N GLY A 275 30.29 -11.27 -1.53
CA GLY A 275 30.24 -10.92 -2.96
C GLY A 275 31.06 -11.87 -3.86
N GLY A 276 31.11 -11.53 -5.14
CA GLY A 276 31.76 -12.29 -6.21
C GLY A 276 30.82 -13.24 -6.97
N LYS A 277 29.52 -13.28 -6.64
CA LYS A 277 28.53 -14.18 -7.27
C LYS A 277 27.22 -13.49 -7.71
N GLN A 278 27.18 -12.16 -7.61
CA GLN A 278 26.12 -11.29 -8.14
C GLN A 278 26.19 -11.16 -9.67
N TYR A 279 26.04 -12.28 -10.40
CA TYR A 279 26.20 -12.30 -11.86
C TYR A 279 25.12 -11.52 -12.62
N ILE A 280 23.99 -11.22 -11.97
CA ILE A 280 22.95 -10.31 -12.45
C ILE A 280 22.76 -9.23 -11.38
N GLN A 281 22.89 -7.97 -11.77
CA GLN A 281 22.80 -6.81 -10.89
C GLN A 281 21.69 -5.89 -11.39
N GLN A 282 20.59 -5.81 -10.67
CA GLN A 282 19.47 -4.93 -11.00
C GLN A 282 19.70 -3.57 -10.31
N GLY A 283 19.84 -2.51 -11.07
CA GLY A 283 19.86 -1.14 -10.55
C GLY A 283 18.46 -0.58 -10.36
N ILE A 284 18.34 0.39 -9.45
CA ILE A 284 17.13 1.20 -9.29
C ILE A 284 17.21 2.48 -10.13
N SER A 285 16.06 2.97 -10.57
CA SER A 285 15.93 4.24 -11.30
C SER A 285 15.20 5.27 -10.45
N ASN A 286 15.84 6.39 -10.18
CA ASN A 286 15.17 7.60 -9.72
C ASN A 286 14.32 8.21 -10.88
N GLY A 287 13.40 9.11 -10.56
CA GLY A 287 12.48 9.71 -11.51
C GLY A 287 11.27 8.82 -11.77
N LEU A 288 11.24 8.13 -12.91
CA LEU A 288 10.26 7.12 -13.28
C LEU A 288 10.88 5.70 -13.20
N PRO A 289 10.76 4.99 -12.05
CA PRO A 289 11.16 3.59 -11.90
C PRO A 289 10.39 2.63 -12.81
N ASP A 290 10.70 1.33 -12.72
CA ASP A 290 9.98 0.30 -13.45
C ASP A 290 8.66 0.01 -12.75
N VAL A 291 7.58 0.63 -13.18
CA VAL A 291 6.26 0.50 -12.57
C VAL A 291 5.29 -0.03 -13.60
N ASP A 292 4.36 -0.89 -13.16
CA ASP A 292 3.33 -1.42 -14.06
C ASP A 292 2.28 -0.35 -14.43
N SER A 293 1.48 -0.67 -15.45
CA SER A 293 0.40 0.21 -15.92
C SER A 293 -0.65 0.51 -14.83
N VAL A 294 -0.82 -0.36 -13.83
CA VAL A 294 -1.76 -0.18 -12.71
C VAL A 294 -1.23 0.90 -11.76
N PHE A 295 0.02 0.80 -11.32
CA PHE A 295 0.69 1.85 -10.54
C PHE A 295 0.67 3.16 -11.31
N TYR A 296 1.15 3.16 -12.57
CA TYR A 296 1.29 4.39 -13.35
C TYR A 296 -0.06 5.11 -13.50
N SER A 297 -1.11 4.38 -13.87
CA SER A 297 -2.44 4.97 -14.11
C SER A 297 -3.17 5.37 -12.83
N THR A 298 -2.94 4.69 -11.70
CA THR A 298 -3.61 5.01 -10.41
C THR A 298 -2.86 6.05 -9.58
N ARG A 299 -1.55 6.21 -9.75
CA ARG A 299 -0.73 7.11 -8.93
C ARG A 299 -0.37 8.43 -9.63
N LYS A 300 -0.63 8.57 -10.94
CA LYS A 300 -0.27 9.77 -11.68
C LYS A 300 -1.31 10.90 -11.49
N THR A 301 -0.87 12.00 -10.90
CA THR A 301 -1.71 13.18 -10.67
C THR A 301 -1.76 14.06 -11.93
N GLY A 302 -2.74 13.80 -12.80
CA GLY A 302 -2.99 14.58 -14.01
C GLY A 302 -1.81 14.56 -14.99
N LYS A 303 -1.23 15.74 -15.26
CA LYS A 303 -0.06 15.90 -16.16
C LYS A 303 1.28 16.06 -15.42
N LEU A 304 1.31 15.95 -14.09
CA LEU A 304 2.56 16.04 -13.35
C LEU A 304 3.47 14.84 -13.72
N ALA A 305 4.75 15.11 -13.95
CA ALA A 305 5.75 14.07 -14.16
C ALA A 305 6.13 13.43 -12.82
N PHE A 306 6.29 12.11 -12.78
CA PHE A 306 6.85 11.43 -11.62
C PHE A 306 8.33 11.82 -11.40
N ASP A 307 8.66 12.23 -10.17
CA ASP A 307 10.05 12.29 -9.66
C ASP A 307 10.19 11.48 -8.36
N ILE A 308 10.12 10.15 -8.49
CA ILE A 308 10.26 9.22 -7.37
C ILE A 308 11.75 9.11 -7.00
N ARG A 309 12.03 9.29 -5.70
CA ARG A 309 13.38 9.17 -5.14
C ARG A 309 13.49 7.95 -4.23
N PHE A 310 14.67 7.36 -4.22
CA PHE A 310 15.06 6.21 -3.41
C PHE A 310 16.34 6.55 -2.63
N ASP A 311 16.63 5.78 -1.60
CA ASP A 311 17.82 5.99 -0.76
C ASP A 311 19.12 5.60 -1.51
N GLU A 312 19.98 6.60 -1.73
CA GLU A 312 21.28 6.46 -2.39
C GLU A 312 22.36 5.85 -1.48
N HIS A 313 22.12 5.82 -0.17
CA HIS A 313 23.03 5.28 0.85
C HIS A 313 22.63 3.89 1.36
N ALA A 314 21.50 3.36 0.90
CA ALA A 314 21.06 2.01 1.23
C ALA A 314 22.10 0.96 0.81
N PRO A 315 22.27 -0.13 1.57
CA PRO A 315 23.16 -1.22 1.19
C PRO A 315 22.62 -1.98 -0.03
N LYS A 316 23.50 -2.68 -0.73
CA LYS A 316 23.12 -3.63 -1.78
C LYS A 316 22.44 -4.84 -1.14
N VAL A 317 21.36 -5.36 -1.75
CA VAL A 317 20.60 -6.50 -1.23
C VAL A 317 20.49 -7.66 -2.22
N ALA A 318 20.95 -8.84 -1.81
CA ALA A 318 20.93 -10.09 -2.56
C ALA A 318 19.67 -10.92 -2.29
N MET A 319 19.19 -11.63 -3.31
CA MET A 319 18.11 -12.60 -3.14
C MET A 319 18.66 -13.94 -2.63
N PRO A 320 18.10 -14.54 -1.58
CA PRO A 320 18.38 -15.93 -1.22
C PRO A 320 17.78 -16.89 -2.27
N ARG A 321 18.02 -18.20 -2.09
CA ARG A 321 17.22 -19.22 -2.79
C ARG A 321 15.77 -19.13 -2.28
N ASP A 322 14.84 -19.58 -3.11
CA ASP A 322 13.39 -19.60 -2.84
C ASP A 322 12.72 -18.21 -2.72
N THR A 323 13.45 -17.12 -2.92
CA THR A 323 12.91 -15.76 -3.05
C THR A 323 13.34 -15.14 -4.38
N MET A 324 12.40 -14.50 -5.08
CA MET A 324 12.64 -13.87 -6.37
C MET A 324 12.26 -12.38 -6.36
N VAL A 325 12.75 -11.65 -7.36
CA VAL A 325 12.46 -10.23 -7.61
C VAL A 325 12.25 -10.01 -9.11
N PRO A 326 11.40 -9.06 -9.57
CA PRO A 326 11.36 -8.69 -10.97
C PRO A 326 12.72 -8.17 -11.46
N ILE A 327 13.08 -8.51 -12.70
CA ILE A 327 14.29 -8.02 -13.37
C ILE A 327 13.90 -7.50 -14.75
N ASN A 328 14.41 -6.33 -15.11
CA ASN A 328 14.02 -5.64 -16.33
C ASN A 328 15.13 -5.56 -17.36
N SER A 329 14.75 -5.17 -18.58
CA SER A 329 15.69 -4.87 -19.66
C SER A 329 15.89 -3.38 -19.85
N PHE A 330 16.18 -2.66 -18.75
CA PHE A 330 16.61 -1.27 -18.85
C PHE A 330 17.64 -0.77 -17.84
N ASN A 331 17.85 -1.46 -16.72
CA ASN A 331 18.85 -1.07 -15.74
C ASN A 331 19.52 -2.29 -15.10
N THR A 332 19.97 -3.23 -15.93
CA THR A 332 20.45 -4.52 -15.44
C THR A 332 21.83 -4.83 -16.00
N LEU A 333 22.82 -5.00 -15.13
CA LEU A 333 24.15 -5.44 -15.53
C LEU A 333 24.24 -6.96 -15.43
N PHE A 334 24.59 -7.60 -16.55
CA PHE A 334 24.90 -9.01 -16.65
C PHE A 334 26.41 -9.22 -16.76
N HIS A 335 26.93 -10.16 -16.00
CA HIS A 335 28.30 -10.68 -16.12
C HIS A 335 28.34 -11.91 -17.01
N TYR A 336 29.50 -12.20 -17.59
CA TYR A 336 29.75 -13.34 -18.49
C TYR A 336 29.05 -14.64 -18.03
N ASN A 337 29.18 -15.04 -16.76
CA ASN A 337 28.58 -16.28 -16.23
C ASN A 337 27.03 -16.34 -16.27
N ALA A 338 26.35 -15.23 -16.55
CA ALA A 338 24.91 -15.14 -16.70
C ALA A 338 24.47 -14.71 -18.13
N PHE A 339 25.35 -14.67 -19.12
CA PHE A 339 24.96 -14.25 -20.48
C PHE A 339 23.92 -15.17 -21.14
N TRP A 340 23.88 -16.46 -20.79
CA TRP A 340 22.80 -17.36 -21.22
C TRP A 340 21.41 -16.87 -20.80
N ALA A 341 21.31 -16.05 -19.76
CA ALA A 341 20.07 -15.51 -19.22
C ALA A 341 19.55 -14.27 -19.98
N LEU A 342 20.31 -13.73 -20.95
CA LEU A 342 19.92 -12.52 -21.70
C LEU A 342 18.77 -12.75 -22.72
N MET A 343 18.36 -14.00 -22.96
CA MET A 343 17.29 -14.37 -23.89
C MET A 343 15.95 -13.71 -23.54
N LEU A 344 15.40 -12.90 -24.44
CA LEU A 344 14.07 -12.29 -24.28
C LEU A 344 13.00 -13.11 -25.02
N PRO A 345 12.02 -13.73 -24.32
CA PRO A 345 10.93 -14.49 -24.92
C PRO A 345 10.12 -13.72 -25.98
N VAL A 346 9.66 -14.44 -27.01
CA VAL A 346 9.04 -13.89 -28.23
C VAL A 346 7.53 -14.17 -28.35
N SER A 347 6.96 -15.16 -27.63
CA SER A 347 5.52 -15.48 -27.76
C SER A 347 4.60 -14.79 -26.75
N VAL A 348 5.19 -14.16 -25.73
CA VAL A 348 4.49 -13.35 -24.71
C VAL A 348 4.48 -11.88 -25.11
N SER A 349 3.68 -11.04 -24.44
CA SER A 349 3.73 -9.59 -24.70
C SER A 349 5.13 -9.00 -24.47
N THR A 350 5.46 -7.95 -25.21
CA THR A 350 6.74 -7.24 -25.07
C THR A 350 6.91 -6.69 -23.65
N MET A 351 5.84 -6.21 -23.01
CA MET A 351 5.87 -5.74 -21.61
C MET A 351 5.98 -6.87 -20.57
N ALA A 352 5.85 -8.14 -20.97
CA ALA A 352 6.06 -9.30 -20.10
C ALA A 352 7.44 -9.99 -20.31
N SER A 353 8.01 -9.88 -21.51
CA SER A 353 9.21 -10.63 -21.94
C SER A 353 10.40 -10.52 -20.98
N ASP A 354 10.81 -9.30 -20.62
CA ASP A 354 11.98 -9.05 -19.78
C ASP A 354 11.84 -9.54 -18.33
N VAL A 355 10.63 -9.41 -17.76
CA VAL A 355 10.25 -9.90 -16.43
C VAL A 355 10.19 -11.43 -16.39
N LEU A 356 9.56 -12.07 -17.37
CA LEU A 356 9.49 -13.54 -17.47
C LEU A 356 10.88 -14.14 -17.64
N ARG A 357 11.71 -13.53 -18.51
CA ARG A 357 13.17 -13.78 -18.59
C ARG A 357 13.83 -13.65 -17.23
N GLY A 358 13.51 -12.60 -16.47
CA GLY A 358 14.07 -12.32 -15.15
C GLY A 358 13.82 -13.44 -14.13
N TYR A 359 12.59 -13.96 -14.07
CA TYR A 359 12.24 -15.07 -13.18
C TYR A 359 12.83 -16.41 -13.63
N TRP A 360 12.77 -16.73 -14.93
CA TRP A 360 13.41 -17.91 -15.53
C TRP A 360 14.93 -17.92 -15.28
N ALA A 361 15.58 -16.78 -15.49
CA ALA A 361 17.00 -16.55 -15.21
C ALA A 361 17.34 -16.82 -13.75
N GLN A 362 16.60 -16.24 -12.81
CA GLN A 362 16.82 -16.44 -11.37
C GLN A 362 16.81 -17.92 -10.97
N ARG A 363 15.83 -18.68 -11.45
CA ARG A 363 15.73 -20.11 -11.12
C ARG A 363 16.95 -20.88 -11.60
N LEU A 364 17.40 -20.64 -12.82
CA LEU A 364 18.56 -21.30 -13.42
C LEU A 364 19.89 -20.82 -12.82
N LEU A 365 19.96 -19.57 -12.35
CA LEU A 365 21.14 -18.97 -11.74
C LEU A 365 21.58 -19.70 -10.46
N TRP A 366 20.62 -20.27 -9.73
CA TRP A 366 20.88 -21.09 -8.53
C TRP A 366 21.68 -22.36 -8.84
N GLU A 367 21.53 -22.95 -10.04
CA GLU A 367 22.23 -24.17 -10.46
C GLU A 367 23.75 -23.95 -10.65
N ILE A 368 24.16 -22.70 -10.89
CA ILE A 368 25.57 -22.26 -10.96
C ILE A 368 26.01 -21.52 -9.68
N GLY A 369 25.17 -21.52 -8.65
CA GLY A 369 25.40 -20.87 -7.36
C GLY A 369 25.52 -19.35 -7.41
N GLY A 370 25.09 -18.71 -8.50
CA GLY A 370 24.97 -17.26 -8.59
C GLY A 370 23.69 -16.76 -7.91
N PHE A 371 23.60 -15.46 -7.71
CA PHE A 371 22.39 -14.79 -7.22
C PHE A 371 22.18 -13.43 -7.90
N VAL A 372 20.95 -12.93 -7.79
CA VAL A 372 20.61 -11.56 -8.17
C VAL A 372 20.85 -10.66 -6.96
N ALA A 373 21.44 -9.49 -7.21
CA ALA A 373 21.50 -8.42 -6.22
C ALA A 373 20.85 -7.15 -6.79
N VAL A 374 20.06 -6.48 -5.95
CA VAL A 374 19.48 -5.18 -6.24
C VAL A 374 20.38 -4.11 -5.63
N TYR A 375 20.65 -3.07 -6.41
CA TYR A 375 21.56 -1.98 -6.11
C TYR A 375 20.77 -0.69 -5.84
N PRO A 376 21.38 0.29 -5.12
CA PRO A 376 20.85 1.64 -5.00
C PRO A 376 20.59 2.32 -6.36
N PRO A 377 20.01 3.52 -6.39
CA PRO A 377 19.77 4.26 -7.62
C PRO A 377 21.01 4.45 -8.48
N THR A 378 21.02 3.80 -9.64
CA THR A 378 22.14 3.82 -10.60
C THR A 378 21.85 4.74 -11.79
N ILE A 379 20.56 4.93 -12.12
CA ILE A 379 20.11 5.81 -13.20
C ILE A 379 18.99 6.75 -12.75
N TYR A 380 18.78 7.80 -13.54
CA TYR A 380 17.63 8.68 -13.48
C TYR A 380 16.85 8.60 -14.80
N ARG A 381 15.53 8.41 -14.74
CA ARG A 381 14.66 8.40 -15.94
C ARG A 381 13.57 9.46 -15.78
N HIS A 382 13.49 10.41 -16.71
CA HIS A 382 12.42 11.41 -16.70
C HIS A 382 11.08 10.78 -17.13
N ASP A 383 9.98 11.11 -16.45
CA ASP A 383 8.63 10.77 -16.89
C ASP A 383 8.20 11.65 -18.09
N LYS A 384 8.65 11.24 -19.27
CA LYS A 384 8.20 11.75 -20.59
C LYS A 384 7.37 10.69 -21.34
N THR A 385 6.97 9.62 -20.65
CA THR A 385 6.35 8.43 -21.26
C THR A 385 4.84 8.61 -21.36
N GLU A 386 4.23 8.14 -22.44
CA GLU A 386 2.77 8.03 -22.52
C GLU A 386 2.30 6.76 -21.78
N ALA A 387 1.13 6.82 -21.14
CA ALA A 387 0.55 5.65 -20.49
C ALA A 387 0.18 4.60 -21.55
N TYR A 388 0.79 3.41 -21.46
CA TYR A 388 0.40 2.26 -22.30
C TYR A 388 -0.73 1.47 -21.62
N HIS A 389 -1.47 0.69 -22.40
CA HIS A 389 -2.68 0.05 -21.90
C HIS A 389 -2.39 -1.21 -21.08
N PHE A 390 -3.14 -1.42 -20.00
CA PHE A 390 -3.09 -2.63 -19.15
C PHE A 390 -3.16 -3.96 -19.94
N ILE A 391 -3.83 -3.98 -21.10
CA ILE A 391 -3.93 -5.17 -21.96
C ILE A 391 -2.56 -5.65 -22.48
N GLU A 392 -1.56 -4.77 -22.56
CA GLU A 392 -0.19 -5.10 -22.94
C GLU A 392 0.56 -5.86 -21.83
N GLU A 393 0.10 -5.78 -20.58
CA GLU A 393 0.65 -6.49 -19.42
C GLU A 393 -0.18 -7.69 -18.97
N LYS A 394 -1.22 -8.08 -19.73
CA LYS A 394 -2.13 -9.18 -19.36
C LYS A 394 -1.39 -10.47 -18.95
N ASP A 395 -0.26 -10.75 -19.61
CA ASP A 395 0.53 -11.97 -19.40
C ASP A 395 1.30 -11.93 -18.08
N LEU A 396 1.61 -10.73 -17.56
CA LEU A 396 2.17 -10.51 -16.22
C LEU A 396 1.11 -10.78 -15.15
N HIS A 397 0.05 -9.97 -15.17
CA HIS A 397 -0.93 -9.86 -14.07
C HIS A 397 -1.72 -11.15 -13.83
N VAL A 398 -1.83 -12.03 -14.83
CA VAL A 398 -2.51 -13.32 -14.72
C VAL A 398 -1.59 -14.47 -14.28
N ASN A 399 -0.32 -14.48 -14.69
CA ASN A 399 0.53 -15.68 -14.58
C ASN A 399 1.70 -15.59 -13.60
N VAL A 400 2.19 -14.39 -13.23
CA VAL A 400 3.48 -14.29 -12.52
C VAL A 400 3.46 -14.95 -11.14
N GLY A 401 2.39 -14.81 -10.36
CA GLY A 401 2.24 -15.52 -9.07
C GLY A 401 2.22 -17.05 -9.21
N ARG A 402 1.70 -17.58 -10.33
CA ARG A 402 1.74 -19.02 -10.68
C ARG A 402 3.15 -19.44 -11.12
N LEU A 403 3.81 -18.61 -11.94
CA LEU A 403 5.15 -18.85 -12.47
C LEU A 403 6.19 -18.94 -11.34
N ILE A 404 6.17 -18.02 -10.38
CA ILE A 404 7.13 -18.02 -9.26
C ILE A 404 7.02 -19.31 -8.44
N LYS A 405 5.78 -19.73 -8.10
CA LYS A 405 5.51 -20.98 -7.37
C LYS A 405 5.99 -22.20 -8.15
N PHE A 406 5.69 -22.26 -9.45
CA PHE A 406 6.19 -23.30 -10.35
C PHE A 406 7.73 -23.34 -10.35
N LEU A 407 8.41 -22.23 -10.62
CA LEU A 407 9.87 -22.17 -10.74
C LEU A 407 10.58 -22.64 -9.46
N ILE A 408 10.11 -22.22 -8.28
CA ILE A 408 10.67 -22.65 -6.98
C ILE A 408 10.50 -24.16 -6.78
N SER A 409 9.35 -24.72 -7.16
CA SER A 409 9.09 -26.16 -7.08
C SER A 409 9.86 -26.98 -8.13
N TRP A 410 10.22 -26.38 -9.27
CA TRP A 410 10.79 -27.08 -10.41
C TRP A 410 12.16 -27.72 -10.10
N ARG A 411 12.39 -28.91 -10.64
CA ARG A 411 13.61 -29.73 -10.50
C ARG A 411 13.95 -30.35 -11.85
N SER A 412 15.22 -30.68 -12.08
CA SER A 412 15.66 -31.35 -13.31
C SER A 412 16.91 -32.20 -13.09
N GLU A 413 16.86 -33.41 -13.62
CA GLU A 413 17.90 -34.44 -13.55
C GLU A 413 19.06 -34.24 -14.54
N LYS A 414 18.98 -33.26 -15.45
CA LYS A 414 20.00 -33.06 -16.49
C LYS A 414 21.35 -32.62 -15.89
N HIS A 415 22.46 -32.99 -16.53
CA HIS A 415 23.81 -32.77 -15.98
C HIS A 415 24.56 -31.59 -16.62
N ARG A 416 24.06 -31.00 -17.72
CA ARG A 416 24.61 -29.77 -18.32
C ARG A 416 23.64 -28.60 -18.11
N LEU A 417 24.18 -27.38 -17.94
CA LEU A 417 23.35 -26.18 -17.77
C LEU A 417 22.43 -25.97 -18.98
N PHE A 418 22.97 -26.08 -20.19
CA PHE A 418 22.19 -25.84 -21.41
C PHE A 418 21.07 -26.87 -21.61
N GLU A 419 21.25 -28.09 -21.09
CA GLU A 419 20.17 -29.09 -21.06
C GLU A 419 19.09 -28.71 -20.05
N LYS A 420 19.45 -28.28 -18.83
CA LYS A 420 18.49 -27.75 -17.83
C LYS A 420 17.74 -26.51 -18.33
N ILE A 421 18.42 -25.62 -19.07
CA ILE A 421 17.80 -24.43 -19.67
C ILE A 421 16.69 -24.85 -20.64
N ARG A 422 16.97 -25.77 -21.58
CA ARG A 422 15.96 -26.30 -22.50
C ARG A 422 14.84 -27.03 -21.72
N ASP A 423 15.20 -27.84 -20.73
CA ASP A 423 14.26 -28.63 -19.92
C ASP A 423 13.25 -27.73 -19.20
N LEU A 424 13.71 -26.70 -18.48
CA LEU A 424 12.86 -25.71 -17.84
C LEU A 424 11.98 -24.98 -18.87
N SER A 425 12.58 -24.60 -20.00
CA SER A 425 11.86 -23.82 -21.02
C SER A 425 10.77 -24.63 -21.71
N TYR A 426 10.97 -25.94 -21.83
CA TYR A 426 9.94 -26.88 -22.27
C TYR A 426 8.84 -27.04 -21.20
N SER A 427 9.19 -27.28 -19.93
CA SER A 427 8.20 -27.38 -18.84
C SER A 427 7.37 -26.10 -18.70
N MET A 428 7.97 -24.92 -18.90
CA MET A 428 7.25 -23.64 -18.91
C MET A 428 6.25 -23.52 -20.08
N ALA A 429 6.50 -24.19 -21.19
CA ALA A 429 5.57 -24.25 -22.32
C ALA A 429 4.44 -25.25 -22.09
N GLU A 430 4.70 -26.39 -21.44
CA GLU A 430 3.67 -27.35 -21.02
C GLU A 430 2.70 -26.73 -19.99
N GLU A 431 3.22 -25.93 -19.05
CA GLU A 431 2.43 -25.16 -18.09
C GLU A 431 1.77 -23.90 -18.71
N GLY A 432 2.02 -23.60 -19.98
CA GLY A 432 1.41 -22.48 -20.69
C GLY A 432 1.81 -21.09 -20.16
N PHE A 433 3.04 -20.92 -19.66
CA PHE A 433 3.61 -19.59 -19.39
C PHE A 433 4.09 -18.90 -20.69
N TRP A 434 4.46 -19.71 -21.68
CA TRP A 434 4.75 -19.30 -23.07
C TRP A 434 4.43 -20.47 -24.01
N ASN A 435 4.66 -20.35 -25.33
CA ASN A 435 4.32 -21.41 -26.29
C ASN A 435 5.55 -22.11 -26.92
N GLU A 436 5.30 -23.05 -27.85
CA GLU A 436 6.34 -23.85 -28.53
C GLU A 436 7.40 -22.99 -29.26
N ASN A 437 7.06 -21.78 -29.71
CA ASN A 437 8.02 -20.89 -30.38
C ASN A 437 9.12 -20.44 -29.42
N ASP A 438 8.83 -20.22 -28.13
CA ASP A 438 9.85 -19.88 -27.14
C ASP A 438 10.77 -21.07 -26.82
N VAL A 439 10.27 -22.31 -26.90
CA VAL A 439 11.11 -23.51 -26.78
C VAL A 439 12.07 -23.63 -27.97
N LYS A 440 11.58 -23.36 -29.19
CA LYS A 440 12.41 -23.33 -30.41
C LYS A 440 13.43 -22.19 -30.36
N PHE A 441 13.00 -21.00 -29.96
CA PHE A 441 13.85 -19.82 -29.76
C PHE A 441 14.93 -20.08 -28.71
N THR A 442 14.60 -20.74 -27.60
CA THR A 442 15.58 -21.16 -26.58
C THR A 442 16.66 -22.05 -27.19
N VAL A 443 16.30 -23.01 -28.04
CA VAL A 443 17.29 -23.89 -28.69
C VAL A 443 18.14 -23.12 -29.71
N ALA A 444 17.55 -22.22 -30.50
CA ALA A 444 18.28 -21.34 -31.40
C ALA A 444 19.28 -20.44 -30.63
N TRP A 445 18.84 -19.83 -29.54
CA TRP A 445 19.66 -19.00 -28.64
C TRP A 445 20.85 -19.78 -28.05
N LEU A 446 20.61 -20.99 -27.52
CA LEU A 446 21.69 -21.83 -26.98
C LEU A 446 22.67 -22.28 -28.06
N GLN A 447 22.21 -22.53 -29.29
CA GLN A 447 23.08 -22.83 -30.43
C GLN A 447 23.88 -21.60 -30.88
N ASP A 448 23.27 -20.43 -30.96
CA ASP A 448 23.95 -19.19 -31.32
C ASP A 448 25.01 -18.81 -30.27
N LEU A 449 24.73 -18.98 -28.98
CA LEU A 449 25.73 -18.81 -27.91
C LEU A 449 26.98 -19.68 -28.15
N VAL A 450 26.81 -20.98 -28.42
CA VAL A 450 27.96 -21.85 -28.77
C VAL A 450 28.64 -21.37 -30.05
N ALA A 451 27.87 -20.94 -31.05
CA ALA A 451 28.40 -20.48 -32.33
C ALA A 451 29.25 -19.19 -32.22
N VAL A 452 28.91 -18.28 -31.30
CA VAL A 452 29.69 -17.07 -30.99
C VAL A 452 30.80 -17.31 -29.95
N GLY A 453 31.06 -18.56 -29.57
CA GLY A 453 32.15 -18.94 -28.67
C GLY A 453 31.86 -18.85 -27.18
N TYR A 454 30.61 -18.65 -26.77
CA TYR A 454 30.24 -18.59 -25.37
C TYR A 454 30.35 -19.96 -24.69
N GLN A 455 31.04 -20.00 -23.54
CA GLN A 455 31.24 -21.22 -22.75
C GLN A 455 30.25 -21.29 -21.58
N GLN A 456 29.46 -22.36 -21.51
CA GLN A 456 28.50 -22.55 -20.42
C GLN A 456 29.24 -22.69 -19.07
N PRO A 457 28.78 -22.02 -17.99
CA PRO A 457 29.35 -22.20 -16.66
C PRO A 457 29.20 -23.63 -16.14
N LYS A 458 30.10 -24.01 -15.22
CA LYS A 458 29.99 -25.29 -14.49
C LYS A 458 28.82 -25.23 -13.51
N LEU A 459 28.00 -26.28 -13.51
CA LEU A 459 27.02 -26.50 -12.44
C LEU A 459 27.73 -26.73 -11.11
N ILE A 460 27.11 -26.31 -10.01
CA ILE A 460 27.58 -26.67 -8.68
C ILE A 460 26.69 -27.79 -8.14
N GLY A 461 27.30 -28.90 -7.72
CA GLY A 461 26.64 -30.06 -7.13
C GLY A 461 26.09 -29.77 -5.73
N PHE A 462 25.07 -28.92 -5.64
CA PHE A 462 24.24 -28.75 -4.46
C PHE A 462 22.95 -29.55 -4.61
N GLU A 463 22.67 -30.41 -3.64
CA GLU A 463 21.31 -30.90 -3.39
C GLU A 463 20.43 -29.66 -3.10
N LEU A 464 19.48 -29.36 -3.99
CA LEU A 464 18.52 -28.26 -3.81
C LEU A 464 17.71 -28.42 -2.51
N ASP A 465 17.49 -29.67 -2.12
CA ASP A 465 16.67 -30.07 -0.97
C ASP A 465 17.53 -30.43 0.26
N ARG A 466 18.84 -30.13 0.25
CA ARG A 466 19.67 -30.27 1.46
C ARG A 466 19.11 -29.32 2.50
N GLN A 467 18.56 -29.91 3.57
CA GLN A 467 17.75 -29.28 4.62
C GLN A 467 17.92 -27.77 4.71
N LYS A 468 16.79 -27.03 4.63
CA LYS A 468 16.69 -25.61 5.03
C LYS A 468 17.60 -25.38 6.22
N ALA A 469 18.78 -24.80 5.98
CA ALA A 469 19.83 -24.79 6.99
C ALA A 469 19.25 -24.09 8.21
N ASN A 470 19.33 -24.74 9.39
CA ASN A 470 18.79 -24.20 10.63
C ASN A 470 19.14 -22.72 10.69
N VAL A 471 18.12 -21.86 10.77
CA VAL A 471 18.28 -20.41 10.68
C VAL A 471 19.36 -20.01 11.66
N ASP A 472 20.53 -19.67 11.16
CA ASP A 472 21.64 -19.30 12.02
C ASP A 472 21.29 -17.95 12.62
N PHE A 473 20.88 -17.95 13.89
CA PHE A 473 20.51 -16.74 14.60
C PHE A 473 21.75 -15.88 14.89
N SER A 474 22.97 -16.42 14.71
CA SER A 474 24.20 -15.65 14.74
C SER A 474 24.44 -14.94 13.40
N GLY A 475 24.38 -13.60 13.40
CA GLY A 475 24.67 -12.77 12.23
C GLY A 475 23.49 -12.01 11.60
N ARG A 476 22.33 -11.92 12.28
CA ARG A 476 21.26 -10.99 11.87
C ARG A 476 21.72 -9.54 11.93
N LYS A 477 21.46 -8.77 10.88
CA LYS A 477 21.66 -7.32 10.82
C LYS A 477 20.32 -6.61 10.78
N GLU A 478 20.08 -5.73 11.75
CA GLU A 478 18.98 -4.77 11.69
C GLU A 478 19.31 -3.68 10.68
N TYR A 479 18.34 -3.34 9.83
CA TYR A 479 18.42 -2.20 8.93
C TYR A 479 17.02 -1.67 8.66
N VAL A 480 16.74 -0.48 9.19
CA VAL A 480 15.47 0.20 9.00
C VAL A 480 15.64 1.22 7.86
N PRO A 481 15.08 0.98 6.66
CA PRO A 481 15.20 1.92 5.56
C PRO A 481 14.44 3.22 5.88
N PRO A 482 14.99 4.40 5.50
CA PRO A 482 14.33 5.68 5.74
C PRO A 482 12.98 5.72 5.03
N LYS A 483 11.93 6.22 5.69
CA LYS A 483 10.63 6.43 5.03
C LYS A 483 10.74 7.65 4.12
N LEU A 484 10.77 7.42 2.82
CA LEU A 484 10.67 8.48 1.81
C LEU A 484 9.18 8.84 1.56
N PRO A 485 8.87 10.00 0.95
CA PRO A 485 7.50 10.42 0.67
C PRO A 485 6.76 9.36 -0.16
N SER A 486 5.54 9.01 0.28
CA SER A 486 4.77 7.94 -0.33
C SER A 486 3.97 8.47 -1.52
N VAL A 487 3.95 7.71 -2.60
CA VAL A 487 3.15 8.02 -3.79
C VAL A 487 1.76 7.42 -3.62
N HIS A 488 0.76 8.28 -3.38
CA HIS A 488 -0.61 7.87 -3.07
C HIS A 488 -1.63 8.38 -4.08
N LEU A 489 -2.85 7.82 -4.05
CA LEU A 489 -3.92 8.06 -5.02
C LEU A 489 -4.50 9.46 -4.79
N GLY A 490 -4.10 10.45 -5.60
CA GLY A 490 -4.65 11.82 -5.54
C GLY A 490 -4.40 12.58 -4.22
N VAL A 491 -3.47 12.11 -3.39
CA VAL A 491 -3.06 12.76 -2.14
C VAL A 491 -1.61 13.20 -2.29
N GLU A 492 -1.38 14.51 -2.28
CA GLU A 492 -0.04 15.05 -2.07
C GLU A 492 0.32 14.83 -0.60
N GLU A 493 1.17 13.83 -0.32
CA GLU A 493 1.71 13.63 1.03
C GLU A 493 2.65 14.79 1.40
N SER A 494 2.09 15.83 2.04
CA SER A 494 2.93 16.72 2.83
C SER A 494 3.51 15.94 4.02
N VAL A 495 4.79 16.18 4.34
CA VAL A 495 5.49 15.48 5.43
C VAL A 495 4.79 15.72 6.78
N THR A 496 4.12 16.86 6.92
CA THR A 496 3.34 17.27 8.10
C THR A 496 2.16 16.32 8.39
N VAL A 497 1.37 15.99 7.37
CA VAL A 497 0.17 15.14 7.51
C VAL A 497 0.50 13.73 8.04
N ASN A 498 1.67 13.20 7.70
CA ASN A 498 2.16 11.92 8.25
C ASN A 498 2.44 11.98 9.76
N TYR A 499 2.97 13.09 10.27
CA TYR A 499 3.20 13.30 11.71
C TYR A 499 1.89 13.52 12.46
N GLU A 500 1.00 14.32 11.90
CA GLU A 500 -0.30 14.68 12.46
C GLU A 500 -1.25 13.48 12.55
N ILE A 501 -1.39 12.69 11.47
CA ILE A 501 -2.14 11.43 11.49
C ILE A 501 -1.50 10.43 12.47
N GLY A 502 -0.16 10.38 12.56
CA GLY A 502 0.55 9.58 13.54
C GLY A 502 0.19 9.94 14.99
N ASN A 503 0.09 11.24 15.28
CA ASN A 503 -0.37 11.74 16.58
C ASN A 503 -1.84 11.40 16.84
N LEU A 504 -2.73 11.57 15.85
CA LEU A 504 -4.15 11.21 15.98
C LEU A 504 -4.35 9.73 16.28
N ILE A 505 -3.60 8.84 15.62
CA ILE A 505 -3.60 7.39 15.91
C ILE A 505 -3.08 7.12 17.32
N ARG A 506 -2.03 7.82 17.77
CA ARG A 506 -1.47 7.70 19.13
C ARG A 506 -2.47 8.15 20.21
N TRP A 507 -3.17 9.26 20.00
CA TRP A 507 -4.21 9.74 20.92
C TRP A 507 -5.40 8.77 20.97
N LYS A 508 -5.91 8.33 19.81
CA LYS A 508 -6.98 7.31 19.75
C LYS A 508 -6.58 5.99 20.44
N LYS A 509 -5.33 5.54 20.29
CA LYS A 509 -4.83 4.35 20.99
C LYS A 509 -4.80 4.51 22.51
N ASN A 510 -4.53 5.71 23.02
CA ASN A 510 -4.39 6.01 24.45
C ASN A 510 -5.69 6.47 25.13
N PHE A 511 -6.68 6.96 24.39
CA PHE A 511 -7.94 7.48 24.95
C PHE A 511 -9.21 6.81 24.39
N GLY A 512 -9.08 5.97 23.36
CA GLY A 512 -10.21 5.24 22.77
C GLY A 512 -10.89 4.22 23.69
N ASN A 513 -10.25 3.81 24.80
CA ASN A 513 -10.86 2.96 25.83
C ASN A 513 -11.15 3.71 27.16
N VAL A 514 -11.11 5.04 27.14
CA VAL A 514 -11.57 5.92 28.23
C VAL A 514 -12.94 6.47 27.82
N VAL A 515 -13.88 6.52 28.77
CA VAL A 515 -15.17 7.19 28.56
C VAL A 515 -15.03 8.65 28.98
N LEU A 516 -15.30 9.57 28.06
CA LEU A 516 -15.48 10.98 28.41
C LEU A 516 -16.94 11.21 28.82
N ILE A 517 -17.16 11.81 29.99
CA ILE A 517 -18.46 12.22 30.50
C ILE A 517 -18.42 13.75 30.58
N MET A 518 -19.20 14.43 29.74
CA MET A 518 -19.19 15.88 29.64
C MET A 518 -20.49 16.47 30.18
N PHE A 519 -20.40 17.46 31.07
CA PHE A 519 -21.55 18.25 31.49
C PHE A 519 -21.65 19.54 30.67
N VAL A 520 -22.81 19.77 30.07
CA VAL A 520 -23.13 20.95 29.26
C VAL A 520 -24.19 21.79 29.97
N SER A 521 -23.77 22.97 30.40
CA SER A 521 -24.55 23.99 31.09
C SER A 521 -25.28 24.92 30.10
N GLY A 522 -24.75 25.05 28.87
CA GLY A 522 -25.33 25.85 27.79
C GLY A 522 -26.48 25.17 27.02
N PRO A 523 -27.02 25.84 25.97
CA PRO A 523 -28.11 25.30 25.15
C PRO A 523 -27.70 24.00 24.42
N VAL A 524 -28.35 22.90 24.81
CA VAL A 524 -28.05 21.53 24.34
C VAL A 524 -28.14 21.42 22.82
N GLN A 525 -29.15 22.05 22.22
CA GLN A 525 -29.48 21.98 20.79
C GLN A 525 -28.38 22.51 19.86
N GLN A 526 -27.44 23.30 20.37
CA GLN A 526 -26.34 23.86 19.59
C GLN A 526 -25.01 23.20 20.01
N THR A 527 -24.69 23.23 21.30
CA THR A 527 -23.34 22.89 21.77
C THR A 527 -23.07 21.39 21.94
N ALA A 528 -24.09 20.54 22.13
CA ALA A 528 -23.87 19.12 22.41
C ALA A 528 -23.26 18.35 21.22
N LEU A 529 -23.63 18.70 19.99
CA LEU A 529 -23.04 18.11 18.79
C LEU A 529 -21.61 18.59 18.56
N GLU A 530 -21.34 19.89 18.75
CA GLU A 530 -20.02 20.49 18.65
C GLU A 530 -19.00 19.81 19.58
N TRP A 531 -19.34 19.67 20.86
CA TRP A 531 -18.49 18.98 21.84
C TRP A 531 -18.25 17.51 21.50
N ARG A 532 -19.28 16.83 20.96
CA ARG A 532 -19.18 15.42 20.51
C ARG A 532 -18.29 15.30 19.26
N LEU A 533 -18.32 16.28 18.35
CA LEU A 533 -17.46 16.34 17.17
C LEU A 533 -15.98 16.54 17.56
N LEU A 534 -15.69 17.48 18.47
CA LEU A 534 -14.31 17.72 18.95
C LEU A 534 -13.73 16.50 19.67
N TYR A 535 -14.34 16.07 20.77
CA TYR A 535 -13.75 15.04 21.61
C TYR A 535 -13.99 13.60 21.10
N GLY A 536 -15.04 13.38 20.30
CA GLY A 536 -15.32 12.09 19.65
C GLY A 536 -14.25 11.66 18.63
N ARG A 537 -13.39 12.59 18.18
CA ARG A 537 -12.16 12.27 17.42
C ARG A 537 -11.17 11.43 18.23
N ILE A 538 -11.20 11.49 19.56
CA ILE A 538 -10.15 10.95 20.44
C ILE A 538 -10.73 9.87 21.35
N PHE A 539 -11.85 10.16 21.99
CA PHE A 539 -12.58 9.25 22.87
C PHE A 539 -13.64 8.52 22.04
N LYS A 540 -13.59 7.18 22.02
CA LYS A 540 -14.57 6.35 21.30
C LYS A 540 -16.00 6.52 21.84
N THR A 541 -16.11 6.90 23.13
CA THR A 541 -17.37 7.07 23.83
C THR A 541 -17.38 8.43 24.53
N VAL A 542 -18.28 9.31 24.11
CA VAL A 542 -18.55 10.61 24.73
C VAL A 542 -20.00 10.63 25.20
N VAL A 543 -20.21 10.65 26.52
CA VAL A 543 -21.52 10.81 27.17
C VAL A 543 -21.73 12.29 27.46
N ILE A 544 -22.91 12.83 27.15
CA ILE A 544 -23.23 14.23 27.44
C ILE A 544 -24.38 14.28 28.44
N LEU A 545 -24.20 15.10 29.47
CA LEU A 545 -25.15 15.38 30.55
C LEU A 545 -25.56 16.85 30.49
N SER A 546 -26.84 17.15 30.77
CA SER A 546 -27.31 18.53 30.94
C SER A 546 -28.52 18.60 31.88
N THR A 547 -28.89 19.79 32.33
CA THR A 547 -30.08 20.02 33.18
C THR A 547 -31.39 19.62 32.50
N GLN A 548 -31.42 19.65 31.17
CA GLN A 548 -32.52 19.17 30.34
C GLN A 548 -31.99 18.03 29.46
N GLY A 549 -32.61 16.85 29.56
CA GLY A 549 -32.28 15.72 28.68
C GLY A 549 -32.93 15.89 27.30
N ASP A 550 -32.24 15.40 26.28
CA ASP A 550 -32.71 15.42 24.89
C ASP A 550 -32.43 14.03 24.27
N ALA A 551 -33.49 13.31 23.93
CA ALA A 551 -33.38 11.93 23.43
C ALA A 551 -32.84 11.88 21.99
N ASP A 552 -33.19 12.86 21.15
CA ASP A 552 -32.79 12.92 19.74
C ASP A 552 -31.30 13.27 19.61
N LEU A 553 -30.79 14.10 20.52
CA LEU A 553 -29.37 14.45 20.62
C LEU A 553 -28.56 13.49 21.51
N ALA A 554 -29.18 12.45 22.07
CA ALA A 554 -28.59 11.50 23.02
C ALA A 554 -27.88 12.18 24.20
N VAL A 555 -28.59 13.10 24.87
CA VAL A 555 -28.14 13.85 26.05
C VAL A 555 -28.95 13.42 27.26
N GLU A 556 -28.27 12.91 28.29
CA GLU A 556 -28.91 12.44 29.52
C GLU A 556 -29.14 13.58 30.52
N GLN A 557 -30.24 13.52 31.27
CA GLN A 557 -30.54 14.53 32.27
C GLN A 557 -29.68 14.34 33.54
N GLY A 558 -29.11 15.42 34.06
CA GLY A 558 -28.38 15.46 35.32
C GLY A 558 -28.34 16.86 35.93
N GLN A 559 -28.18 16.95 37.26
CA GLN A 559 -27.98 18.22 37.97
C GLN A 559 -26.49 18.43 38.25
N LEU A 560 -25.96 19.61 37.89
CA LEU A 560 -24.54 19.94 38.05
C LEU A 560 -24.08 19.82 39.52
N ASP A 561 -24.84 20.42 40.43
CA ASP A 561 -24.56 20.50 41.86
C ASP A 561 -24.31 19.11 42.49
N GLN A 562 -24.96 18.07 41.97
CA GLN A 562 -24.87 16.69 42.45
C GLN A 562 -24.48 15.70 41.34
N ILE A 563 -23.72 16.15 40.32
CA ILE A 563 -23.38 15.36 39.12
C ILE A 563 -22.75 14.00 39.44
N TYR A 564 -22.01 13.91 40.55
CA TYR A 564 -21.43 12.66 41.02
C TYR A 564 -22.46 11.55 41.27
N LYS A 565 -23.72 11.87 41.61
CA LYS A 565 -24.79 10.90 41.86
C LYS A 565 -25.25 10.16 40.59
N CYS A 566 -25.07 10.72 39.39
CA CYS A 566 -25.42 10.01 38.15
C CYS A 566 -24.27 9.17 37.56
N LEU A 567 -23.03 9.36 38.03
CA LEU A 567 -21.86 8.64 37.53
C LEU A 567 -21.91 7.11 37.74
N PRO A 568 -22.37 6.55 38.89
CA PRO A 568 -22.51 5.09 39.07
C PRO A 568 -23.30 4.38 37.96
N LYS A 569 -24.40 5.00 37.49
CA LYS A 569 -25.21 4.48 36.38
C LYS A 569 -24.40 4.38 35.08
N ILE A 570 -23.55 5.38 34.82
CA ILE A 570 -22.67 5.42 33.64
C ILE A 570 -21.52 4.41 33.77
N PHE A 571 -20.96 4.26 34.98
CA PHE A 571 -19.87 3.32 35.26
C PHE A 571 -20.28 1.85 35.06
N ASN A 572 -21.52 1.52 35.43
CA ASN A 572 -22.12 0.21 35.22
C ASN A 572 -22.41 -0.07 33.74
N ARG A 573 -22.78 0.95 32.95
CA ARG A 573 -23.01 0.81 31.50
C ARG A 573 -21.73 0.48 30.71
N PHE A 574 -20.56 0.91 31.18
CA PHE A 574 -19.29 0.78 30.43
C PHE A 574 -18.25 -0.05 31.19
N ASN A 575 -18.54 -1.33 31.38
CA ASN A 575 -17.75 -2.22 32.24
C ASN A 575 -16.34 -2.59 31.72
N SER A 576 -16.08 -2.49 30.41
CA SER A 576 -14.85 -2.92 29.74
C SER A 576 -13.79 -1.84 29.53
N THR A 577 -13.96 -0.69 30.18
CA THR A 577 -13.17 0.54 29.94
C THR A 577 -12.06 0.74 30.96
N GLU A 578 -11.00 1.47 30.59
CA GLU A 578 -9.83 1.71 31.46
C GLU A 578 -10.12 2.72 32.57
N GLY A 579 -11.09 3.61 32.37
CA GLY A 579 -11.53 4.59 33.34
C GLY A 579 -12.45 5.66 32.73
N PHE A 580 -12.81 6.63 33.57
CA PHE A 580 -13.80 7.65 33.27
C PHE A 580 -13.19 9.03 33.47
N LEU A 581 -13.20 9.85 32.42
CA LEU A 581 -12.79 11.25 32.46
C LEU A 581 -14.06 12.12 32.49
N VAL A 582 -14.21 12.95 33.52
CA VAL A 582 -15.31 13.90 33.66
C VAL A 582 -14.80 15.29 33.27
N LEU A 583 -15.58 16.03 32.49
CA LEU A 583 -15.25 17.37 31.98
C LEU A 583 -16.48 18.28 31.97
N HIS A 584 -16.33 19.55 32.34
CA HIS A 584 -17.40 20.55 32.25
C HIS A 584 -17.20 21.45 31.02
N ASP A 585 -18.28 21.90 30.39
CA ASP A 585 -18.28 22.77 29.20
C ASP A 585 -17.58 24.13 29.40
N ASN A 586 -17.39 24.54 30.65
CA ASN A 586 -16.60 25.70 31.02
C ASN A 586 -15.07 25.45 31.09
N THR A 587 -14.60 24.29 30.63
CA THR A 587 -13.18 23.88 30.71
C THR A 587 -12.73 23.21 29.41
N ILE A 588 -11.67 23.73 28.79
CA ILE A 588 -11.10 23.15 27.57
C ILE A 588 -10.05 22.10 27.93
N LEU A 589 -10.12 20.93 27.30
CA LEU A 589 -9.20 19.82 27.52
C LEU A 589 -8.26 19.64 26.31
N ASN A 590 -6.99 19.95 26.51
CA ASN A 590 -5.95 19.78 25.48
C ASN A 590 -5.42 18.34 25.54
N TYR A 591 -6.16 17.40 24.94
CA TYR A 591 -5.92 15.96 25.05
C TYR A 591 -4.51 15.51 24.65
N TRP A 592 -3.84 16.23 23.76
CA TRP A 592 -2.47 15.95 23.35
C TRP A 592 -1.45 16.03 24.49
N ASN A 593 -1.68 16.92 25.46
CA ASN A 593 -0.82 17.06 26.65
C ASN A 593 -1.06 15.96 27.69
N LEU A 594 -2.17 15.21 27.60
CA LEU A 594 -2.49 14.12 28.53
C LEU A 594 -1.72 12.82 28.22
N LEU A 595 -0.96 12.76 27.11
CA LEU A 595 -0.20 11.58 26.69
C LEU A 595 0.81 11.06 27.72
N GLN A 596 1.23 11.91 28.67
CA GLN A 596 2.18 11.57 29.74
C GLN A 596 1.49 11.23 31.07
N ALA A 597 0.16 11.30 31.14
CA ALA A 597 -0.61 11.07 32.36
C ALA A 597 -0.67 9.58 32.72
N ASP A 598 -0.44 9.27 34.00
CA ASP A 598 -0.54 7.92 34.53
C ASP A 598 -2.02 7.55 34.74
N ARG A 599 -2.60 6.87 33.75
CA ARG A 599 -3.99 6.38 33.76
C ARG A 599 -4.27 5.32 34.85
N SER A 600 -3.29 4.91 35.65
CA SER A 600 -3.56 4.12 36.86
C SER A 600 -3.96 5.00 38.06
N LYS A 601 -3.64 6.30 38.05
CA LYS A 601 -3.84 7.22 39.18
C LYS A 601 -5.08 8.09 39.02
N LEU A 602 -5.60 8.57 40.14
CA LEU A 602 -6.65 9.61 40.18
C LEU A 602 -6.08 10.93 39.65
N TRP A 603 -6.82 11.65 38.80
CA TRP A 603 -6.43 12.98 38.32
C TRP A 603 -7.44 14.02 38.78
N ILE A 604 -6.98 15.09 39.44
CA ILE A 604 -7.80 16.23 39.89
C ILE A 604 -6.92 17.48 40.06
N ALA A 605 -7.48 18.67 39.90
CA ALA A 605 -6.75 19.95 40.00
C ALA A 605 -6.60 20.46 41.47
N ASN A 606 -5.85 19.71 42.28
CA ASN A 606 -5.73 19.91 43.74
C ASN A 606 -4.57 20.82 44.21
N LYS A 607 -3.62 21.15 43.33
CA LYS A 607 -2.45 22.02 43.61
C LYS A 607 -2.39 23.23 42.68
N VAL A 608 -3.47 23.57 41.99
CA VAL A 608 -3.56 24.79 41.16
C VAL A 608 -3.61 26.00 42.10
N PRO A 609 -2.80 27.07 41.90
CA PRO A 609 -2.66 28.15 42.87
C PRO A 609 -3.97 28.86 43.26
N THR A 610 -4.93 28.91 42.34
CA THR A 610 -6.23 29.57 42.47
C THR A 610 -7.37 28.66 42.91
N SER A 611 -7.20 27.32 42.96
CA SER A 611 -8.25 26.41 43.43
C SER A 611 -8.33 26.31 44.96
N ARG A 612 -7.31 26.80 45.68
CA ARG A 612 -7.31 26.96 47.14
C ARG A 612 -7.82 28.36 47.54
N THR A 613 -9.13 28.59 47.44
CA THR A 613 -9.74 29.85 47.89
C THR A 613 -9.79 29.94 49.41
N VAL A 614 -9.30 31.05 49.97
CA VAL A 614 -9.58 31.47 51.35
C VAL A 614 -10.99 32.07 51.37
N ILE A 615 -11.81 31.67 52.35
CA ILE A 615 -13.25 31.96 52.38
C ILE A 615 -13.52 33.40 52.85
N ASP A 616 -14.42 34.11 52.14
CA ASP A 616 -14.95 35.42 52.55
C ASP A 616 -16.25 35.28 53.37
N GLY A 617 -16.53 36.26 54.24
CA GLY A 617 -17.42 36.13 55.40
C GLY A 617 -18.90 35.83 55.13
N LYS A 618 -19.39 35.95 53.88
CA LYS A 618 -20.79 35.63 53.53
C LYS A 618 -21.02 34.14 53.25
N ASP A 619 -20.02 33.43 52.71
CA ASP A 619 -20.17 32.02 52.32
C ASP A 619 -20.05 31.05 53.49
N ALA A 620 -19.56 31.52 54.64
CA ALA A 620 -19.33 30.73 55.85
C ALA A 620 -20.57 29.90 56.29
N SER A 621 -21.78 30.44 56.12
CA SER A 621 -23.03 29.73 56.48
C SER A 621 -23.37 28.56 55.55
N TRP A 622 -22.98 28.62 54.27
CA TRP A 622 -23.15 27.54 53.31
C TRP A 622 -22.07 26.46 53.52
N PHE A 623 -20.81 26.88 53.69
CA PHE A 623 -19.70 25.98 54.02
C PHE A 623 -19.93 25.23 55.35
N ALA A 624 -20.47 25.87 56.38
CA ALA A 624 -20.80 25.20 57.65
C ALA A 624 -21.87 24.08 57.48
N LYS A 625 -22.89 24.30 56.64
CA LYS A 625 -23.88 23.27 56.32
C LYS A 625 -23.24 22.09 55.57
N GLN A 626 -22.44 22.38 54.55
CA GLN A 626 -21.72 21.37 53.77
C GLN A 626 -20.74 20.57 54.65
N SER A 627 -20.00 21.23 55.54
CA SER A 627 -19.07 20.59 56.50
C SER A 627 -19.80 19.64 57.46
N THR A 628 -20.98 20.06 57.95
CA THR A 628 -21.82 19.19 58.79
C THR A 628 -22.29 17.93 58.06
N MET A 629 -22.55 18.01 56.75
CA MET A 629 -22.91 16.84 55.94
C MET A 629 -21.70 15.95 55.66
N VAL A 630 -20.56 16.53 55.24
CA VAL A 630 -19.29 15.83 55.03
C VAL A 630 -18.86 15.05 56.27
N ASN A 631 -18.90 15.65 57.45
CA ASN A 631 -18.52 14.99 58.70
C ASN A 631 -19.40 13.77 59.02
N LYS A 632 -20.70 13.81 58.68
CA LYS A 632 -21.59 12.64 58.81
C LYS A 632 -21.19 11.52 57.86
N VAL A 633 -20.96 11.83 56.58
CA VAL A 633 -20.53 10.85 55.56
C VAL A 633 -19.18 10.23 55.95
N VAL A 634 -18.18 11.05 56.31
CA VAL A 634 -16.86 10.60 56.75
C VAL A 634 -16.93 9.72 58.00
N SER A 635 -17.84 10.00 58.94
CA SER A 635 -18.05 9.15 60.12
C SER A 635 -18.62 7.76 59.79
N ALA A 636 -19.32 7.63 58.67
CA ALA A 636 -19.91 6.37 58.18
C ALA A 636 -19.02 5.61 57.17
N MET A 637 -17.91 6.18 56.73
CA MET A 637 -16.98 5.52 55.79
C MET A 637 -16.31 4.28 56.40
N PRO A 638 -16.06 3.22 55.60
CA PRO A 638 -15.16 2.13 55.96
C PRO A 638 -13.81 2.62 56.48
N ALA A 639 -13.22 1.90 57.44
CA ALA A 639 -12.02 2.32 58.15
C ALA A 639 -10.84 2.70 57.23
N HIS A 640 -10.64 1.99 56.11
CA HIS A 640 -9.56 2.26 55.18
C HIS A 640 -9.74 3.61 54.44
N LEU A 641 -10.95 3.92 53.97
CA LEU A 641 -11.28 5.21 53.36
C LEU A 641 -11.23 6.36 54.37
N GLN A 642 -11.67 6.11 55.61
CA GLN A 642 -11.66 7.11 56.68
C GLN A 642 -10.23 7.48 57.12
N VAL A 643 -9.29 6.52 57.15
CA VAL A 643 -7.87 6.78 57.45
C VAL A 643 -7.25 7.67 56.37
N ASN A 644 -7.38 7.30 55.09
CA ASN A 644 -6.89 8.10 53.96
C ASN A 644 -7.42 9.55 54.00
N TYR A 645 -8.72 9.72 54.25
CA TYR A 645 -9.34 11.04 54.34
C TYR A 645 -8.77 11.87 55.51
N LYS A 646 -8.61 11.25 56.69
CA LYS A 646 -8.04 11.92 57.88
C LYS A 646 -6.58 12.33 57.68
N GLU A 647 -5.77 11.50 57.04
CA GLU A 647 -4.38 11.84 56.69
C GLU A 647 -4.27 12.93 55.61
N SER A 648 -5.30 13.07 54.77
CA SER A 648 -5.34 14.02 53.66
C SER A 648 -5.97 15.38 53.99
N SER A 649 -6.70 15.49 55.10
CA SER A 649 -7.56 16.64 55.38
C SER A 649 -6.82 17.85 55.97
N PRO A 650 -7.00 19.08 55.43
CA PRO A 650 -6.47 20.30 56.02
C PRO A 650 -7.27 20.75 57.26
N SER A 651 -7.03 20.09 58.40
CA SER A 651 -7.68 20.30 59.72
C SER A 651 -9.18 19.97 59.78
N GLU A 652 -9.67 19.62 60.97
CA GLU A 652 -11.05 19.15 61.21
C GLU A 652 -12.16 20.17 60.88
N GLN A 653 -11.81 21.43 60.60
CA GLN A 653 -12.78 22.53 60.37
C GLN A 653 -12.76 23.11 58.95
N SER A 654 -11.85 22.68 58.05
CA SER A 654 -11.79 23.23 56.69
C SER A 654 -12.13 22.19 55.63
N LEU A 655 -12.95 22.61 54.66
CA LEU A 655 -13.37 21.78 53.54
C LEU A 655 -12.34 21.87 52.41
N ALA A 656 -11.94 20.71 51.88
CA ALA A 656 -11.12 20.65 50.68
C ALA A 656 -11.93 21.10 49.45
N LEU A 657 -11.53 22.25 48.89
CA LEU A 657 -11.96 22.72 47.58
C LEU A 657 -10.82 22.49 46.58
N CYS A 658 -11.15 21.92 45.43
CA CYS A 658 -10.23 21.69 44.32
C CYS A 658 -10.95 22.02 43.00
N GLY A 659 -10.20 22.15 41.91
CA GLY A 659 -10.81 22.22 40.58
C GLY A 659 -11.45 20.87 40.24
N SER A 660 -12.77 20.80 40.34
CA SER A 660 -13.60 19.61 40.06
C SER A 660 -14.26 19.68 38.68
N GLU A 661 -13.91 20.67 37.86
CA GLU A 661 -14.40 20.87 36.50
C GLU A 661 -13.75 19.92 35.48
N VAL A 662 -12.64 19.28 35.86
CA VAL A 662 -12.03 18.14 35.15
C VAL A 662 -11.39 17.17 36.14
N PHE A 663 -11.75 15.88 36.05
CA PHE A 663 -11.15 14.82 36.87
C PHE A 663 -11.25 13.44 36.22
N TYR A 664 -10.33 12.53 36.56
CA TYR A 664 -10.28 11.16 36.02
C TYR A 664 -10.28 10.11 37.12
N ILE A 665 -11.11 9.07 36.93
CA ILE A 665 -11.25 7.91 37.81
C ILE A 665 -10.83 6.66 37.04
N PRO A 666 -9.65 6.07 37.36
CA PRO A 666 -9.24 4.76 36.86
C PRO A 666 -10.24 3.67 37.23
N ARG A 667 -10.39 2.64 36.40
CA ARG A 667 -11.34 1.52 36.62
C ARG A 667 -11.22 0.87 38.00
N ARG A 668 -10.01 0.82 38.58
CA ARG A 668 -9.75 0.24 39.92
C ARG A 668 -10.44 0.96 41.08
N PHE A 669 -10.67 2.27 40.98
CA PHE A 669 -11.30 3.09 42.02
C PHE A 669 -12.83 3.25 41.81
N VAL A 670 -13.40 2.61 40.79
CA VAL A 670 -14.83 2.75 40.47
C VAL A 670 -15.72 2.15 41.55
N SER A 671 -15.31 1.05 42.20
CA SER A 671 -16.10 0.46 43.31
C SER A 671 -16.15 1.41 44.50
N ASP A 672 -14.98 1.84 44.98
CA ASP A 672 -14.85 2.75 46.11
C ASP A 672 -15.61 4.07 45.87
N PHE A 673 -15.59 4.60 44.63
CA PHE A 673 -16.37 5.77 44.27
C PHE A 673 -17.88 5.53 44.37
N VAL A 674 -18.38 4.37 43.89
CA VAL A 674 -19.81 4.04 43.99
C VAL A 674 -20.24 3.90 45.46
N ASP A 675 -19.45 3.17 46.27
CA ASP A 675 -19.72 3.01 47.70
C ASP A 675 -19.75 4.38 48.43
N LEU A 676 -18.84 5.30 48.05
CA LEU A 676 -18.80 6.66 48.58
C LEU A 676 -19.99 7.53 48.13
N VAL A 677 -20.51 7.35 46.91
CA VAL A 677 -21.73 8.03 46.45
C VAL A 677 -22.96 7.52 47.19
N ASP A 678 -23.06 6.21 47.40
CA ASP A 678 -24.16 5.59 48.14
C ASP A 678 -24.17 6.04 49.62
N LEU A 679 -23.00 6.21 50.24
CA LEU A 679 -22.86 6.80 51.60
C LEU A 679 -23.28 8.27 51.69
N VAL A 680 -23.28 9.03 50.59
CA VAL A 680 -23.81 10.40 50.56
C VAL A 680 -25.33 10.40 50.51
N GLY A 681 -25.96 9.43 49.83
CA GLY A 681 -27.41 9.23 49.80
C GLY A 681 -28.19 10.52 49.52
N ASP A 682 -29.11 10.86 50.43
CA ASP A 682 -29.98 12.04 50.33
C ASP A 682 -29.29 13.37 50.70
N PHE A 683 -28.03 13.37 51.15
CA PHE A 683 -27.34 14.63 51.45
C PHE A 683 -27.07 15.45 50.17
N GLU A 684 -27.33 16.75 50.26
CA GLU A 684 -27.13 17.73 49.18
C GLU A 684 -25.72 18.33 49.23
N ILE A 685 -24.70 17.46 49.18
CA ILE A 685 -23.30 17.89 49.12
C ILE A 685 -23.01 18.38 47.70
N HIS A 686 -22.42 19.57 47.55
CA HIS A 686 -22.11 20.13 46.25
C HIS A 686 -20.87 19.46 45.63
N TYR A 687 -20.85 19.23 44.30
CA TYR A 687 -19.80 18.45 43.63
C TYR A 687 -18.36 18.97 43.88
N LYS A 688 -18.18 20.30 44.00
CA LYS A 688 -16.88 20.92 44.35
C LYS A 688 -16.35 20.55 45.74
N ILE A 689 -17.17 19.90 46.58
CA ILE A 689 -16.83 19.40 47.92
C ILE A 689 -16.89 17.86 47.93
N ALA A 690 -17.93 17.27 47.33
CA ALA A 690 -18.08 15.82 47.26
C ALA A 690 -16.94 15.14 46.48
N VAL A 691 -16.57 15.64 45.30
CA VAL A 691 -15.52 15.03 44.47
C VAL A 691 -14.14 15.07 45.14
N PRO A 692 -13.66 16.21 45.71
CA PRO A 692 -12.42 16.22 46.49
C PRO A 692 -12.46 15.32 47.72
N MET A 693 -13.60 15.26 48.43
CA MET A 693 -13.80 14.34 49.56
C MET A 693 -13.64 12.88 49.13
N PHE A 694 -14.26 12.47 48.01
CA PHE A 694 -14.12 11.11 47.49
C PHE A 694 -12.68 10.80 47.10
N PHE A 695 -12.01 11.72 46.41
CA PHE A 695 -10.63 11.52 45.97
C PHE A 695 -9.67 11.36 47.17
N MET A 696 -9.81 12.18 48.21
CA MET A 696 -9.02 12.08 49.45
C MET A 696 -9.34 10.84 50.29
N ALA A 697 -10.53 10.26 50.14
CA ALA A 697 -10.90 9.00 50.79
C ALA A 697 -10.33 7.78 50.02
N MET A 698 -10.36 7.81 48.69
CA MET A 698 -9.86 6.72 47.85
C MET A 698 -8.32 6.59 47.85
N ASP A 699 -7.58 7.70 47.81
CA ASP A 699 -6.11 7.68 47.82
C ASP A 699 -5.52 9.01 48.37
N LEU A 700 -4.24 9.01 48.72
CA LEU A 700 -3.55 10.19 49.28
C LEU A 700 -3.21 11.22 48.17
N PRO A 701 -3.34 12.55 48.41
CA PRO A 701 -3.01 13.62 47.43
C PRO A 701 -1.58 13.65 46.86
N GLN A 702 -0.66 12.83 47.40
CA GLN A 702 0.68 12.61 46.87
C GLN A 702 0.73 11.54 45.76
N ASN A 703 -0.25 10.62 45.75
CA ASN A 703 -0.38 9.53 44.79
C ASN A 703 -1.21 9.92 43.55
N PHE A 704 -1.93 11.05 43.59
CA PHE A 704 -2.64 11.59 42.43
C PHE A 704 -1.65 12.00 41.32
N ASP A 705 -2.08 11.92 40.06
CA ASP A 705 -1.26 12.40 38.96
C ASP A 705 -1.14 13.94 39.01
N PRO A 706 0.09 14.50 38.98
CA PRO A 706 0.29 15.94 39.11
C PRO A 706 -0.08 16.74 37.86
N LEU A 707 -0.39 16.12 36.73
CA LEU A 707 -0.49 16.75 35.42
C LEU A 707 -1.53 17.88 35.38
N LEU A 708 -2.74 17.66 35.89
CA LEU A 708 -3.80 18.69 35.91
C LEU A 708 -3.43 19.93 36.75
N ASN A 709 -2.42 19.85 37.62
CA ASN A 709 -1.95 21.02 38.37
C ASN A 709 -1.21 22.05 37.50
N LYS A 710 -0.91 21.72 36.24
CA LYS A 710 -0.38 22.64 35.23
C LYS A 710 -1.48 23.35 34.43
N MET A 711 -2.77 23.12 34.71
CA MET A 711 -3.86 23.81 34.02
C MET A 711 -3.86 25.31 34.30
N ILE A 712 -4.39 26.09 33.36
CA ILE A 712 -4.69 27.51 33.60
C ILE A 712 -6.05 27.60 34.29
N TYR A 713 -6.12 28.28 35.44
CA TYR A 713 -7.34 28.51 36.21
C TYR A 713 -7.40 29.98 36.67
N LYS A 714 -8.27 30.80 36.08
CA LYS A 714 -8.39 32.24 36.39
C LYS A 714 -9.73 32.57 37.05
N THR A 715 -9.70 32.98 38.32
CA THR A 715 -10.92 33.23 39.11
C THR A 715 -11.42 34.68 39.06
N GLU A 716 -10.62 35.63 38.55
CA GLU A 716 -10.94 37.06 38.59
C GLU A 716 -11.74 37.55 37.37
N ALA A 717 -12.87 38.21 37.66
CA ALA A 717 -13.72 39.06 36.83
C ALA A 717 -13.58 38.93 35.28
N ILE A 718 -14.45 38.11 34.69
CA ILE A 718 -14.66 38.03 33.25
C ILE A 718 -15.07 39.41 32.70
N SER A 719 -14.18 40.04 31.93
CA SER A 719 -14.53 41.18 31.08
C SER A 719 -13.96 40.99 29.67
N THR A 720 -14.87 40.77 28.72
CA THR A 720 -14.74 40.88 27.25
C THR A 720 -13.61 40.18 26.48
N ARG A 721 -12.64 39.50 27.09
CA ARG A 721 -11.55 38.81 26.35
C ARG A 721 -11.19 37.40 26.86
N SER A 722 -12.13 36.46 26.73
CA SER A 722 -11.89 35.03 27.00
C SER A 722 -10.73 34.45 26.17
N PHE A 723 -10.57 34.93 24.93
CA PHE A 723 -9.63 34.38 23.95
C PHE A 723 -8.15 34.73 24.19
N ASP A 724 -7.84 35.79 24.96
CA ASP A 724 -6.47 36.32 25.14
C ASP A 724 -5.56 35.44 26.02
N PHE A 725 -6.06 34.36 26.64
CA PHE A 725 -5.28 33.52 27.56
C PHE A 725 -5.33 32.01 27.32
N TYR A 726 -5.92 31.56 26.21
CA TYR A 726 -5.80 30.16 25.81
C TYR A 726 -4.32 29.80 25.55
N SER A 727 -3.94 28.56 25.88
CA SER A 727 -2.63 28.01 25.53
C SER A 727 -2.76 26.52 25.23
N ALA A 728 -2.24 26.09 24.08
CA ALA A 728 -2.15 24.68 23.72
C ALA A 728 -1.07 23.91 24.50
N GLN A 729 -0.23 24.59 25.31
CA GLN A 729 0.89 23.96 26.03
C GLN A 729 0.52 23.47 27.45
N VAL A 730 -0.71 23.73 27.91
CA VAL A 730 -1.23 23.28 29.22
C VAL A 730 -2.29 22.18 29.02
N PRO A 731 -2.52 21.28 30.00
CA PRO A 731 -3.45 20.16 29.82
C PRO A 731 -4.92 20.56 29.84
N ALA A 732 -5.27 21.65 30.52
CA ALA A 732 -6.60 22.22 30.50
C ALA A 732 -6.58 23.75 30.70
N VAL A 733 -7.66 24.42 30.29
CA VAL A 733 -7.87 25.88 30.44
C VAL A 733 -9.26 26.15 31.03
N HIS A 734 -9.31 26.91 32.11
CA HIS A 734 -10.53 27.30 32.83
C HIS A 734 -10.44 28.77 33.32
N PRO A 735 -11.55 29.52 33.38
CA PRO A 735 -12.85 29.21 32.78
C PRO A 735 -12.85 29.49 31.27
N TRP A 736 -13.74 28.80 30.56
CA TRP A 736 -14.09 29.08 29.18
C TRP A 736 -15.62 29.19 29.05
N SER A 737 -16.11 29.76 27.96
CA SER A 737 -17.54 29.79 27.65
C SER A 737 -17.73 29.81 26.15
N ILE A 738 -18.60 28.92 25.67
CA ILE A 738 -19.04 28.84 24.28
C ILE A 738 -20.56 29.01 24.31
N SER A 739 -21.07 29.97 23.55
CA SER A 739 -22.50 30.25 23.46
C SER A 739 -22.99 30.33 22.01
N THR A 740 -22.08 30.28 21.04
CA THR A 740 -22.39 30.30 19.60
C THR A 740 -21.42 29.41 18.83
N GLU A 741 -21.86 28.89 17.68
CA GLU A 741 -21.03 28.19 16.70
C GLU A 741 -19.79 29.02 16.29
N SER A 742 -19.94 30.35 16.20
CA SER A 742 -18.81 31.26 15.93
C SER A 742 -17.73 31.21 17.01
N ASP A 743 -18.11 31.04 18.27
CA ASP A 743 -17.16 30.91 19.38
C ASP A 743 -16.52 29.52 19.42
N PHE A 744 -17.23 28.49 18.98
CA PHE A 744 -16.69 27.15 18.79
C PHE A 744 -15.65 27.12 17.65
N VAL A 745 -15.94 27.73 16.49
CA VAL A 745 -14.98 27.90 15.37
C VAL A 745 -13.72 28.66 15.83
N LYS A 746 -13.86 29.71 16.64
CA LYS A 746 -12.72 30.45 17.22
C LYS A 746 -11.89 29.57 18.15
N LEU A 747 -12.53 28.76 19.01
CA LEU A 747 -11.83 27.80 19.85
C LEU A 747 -11.03 26.80 19.02
N ILE A 748 -11.60 26.23 17.96
CA ILE A 748 -10.91 25.25 17.12
C ILE A 748 -9.65 25.86 16.48
N ARG A 749 -9.73 27.10 15.96
CA ARG A 749 -8.54 27.83 15.44
C ARG A 749 -7.46 28.07 16.50
N LEU A 750 -7.81 28.15 17.78
CA LEU A 750 -6.83 28.22 18.87
C LEU A 750 -6.23 26.84 19.17
N MET A 751 -7.07 25.79 19.17
CA MET A 751 -6.67 24.40 19.40
C MET A 751 -5.83 23.80 18.25
N GLU A 752 -5.93 24.34 17.03
CA GLU A 752 -5.09 24.01 15.86
C GLU A 752 -3.59 24.00 16.21
N SER A 753 -3.14 24.92 17.09
CA SER A 753 -1.75 25.00 17.55
C SER A 753 -1.26 23.78 18.35
N GLY A 754 -2.15 22.87 18.75
CA GLY A 754 -1.83 21.58 19.38
C GLY A 754 -2.32 20.35 18.60
N ASP A 755 -3.41 20.46 17.83
CA ASP A 755 -3.87 19.46 16.86
C ASP A 755 -4.28 20.15 15.54
N PRO A 756 -3.36 20.27 14.56
CA PRO A 756 -3.62 20.96 13.29
C PRO A 756 -4.79 20.36 12.49
N LEU A 757 -5.05 19.06 12.64
CA LEU A 757 -6.14 18.37 11.94
C LEU A 757 -7.52 18.80 12.44
N LEU A 758 -7.63 19.58 13.51
CA LEU A 758 -8.92 20.14 13.93
C LEU A 758 -9.50 21.12 12.91
N MET A 759 -8.69 21.74 12.05
CA MET A 759 -9.18 22.58 10.96
C MET A 759 -9.92 21.82 9.86
N GLU A 760 -9.75 20.49 9.77
CA GLU A 760 -10.53 19.63 8.85
C GLU A 760 -11.99 19.42 9.30
N LEU A 761 -12.42 20.01 10.44
CA LEU A 761 -13.81 19.96 10.90
C LEU A 761 -14.73 20.99 10.23
N PHE A 762 -14.21 21.85 9.35
CA PHE A 762 -14.92 22.98 8.72
C PHE A 762 -14.71 23.07 7.21
#